data_AF-R7JNQ6-F1
#
_entry.id   AF-R7JNQ6-F1
#
_cell.length_a   1.000
_cell.length_b   1.000
_cell.length_c   1.000
_cell.angle_alpha   90.00
_cell.angle_beta   90.00
_cell.angle_gamma   90.00
#
_symmetry.space_group_name_H-M   'P 1'
#
loop_
_entity.id
_entity.type
_entity.pdbx_description
1 polymer ?
#
loop_
_entity_poly.entity_id
_entity_poly.type
_entity_poly.pdbx_seq_one_letter_code
_entity_poly.pdbx_strand_id
1 'polypeptide(L)'
;MKKCLWIIVLVTWAASVGATGDNIARLANVKVSSAVGEQTGEKAIDGKIRLFNQGEWRSTGSVNFYGQIDYPWIELEWKQEEEINEVVLYDRPSLESHIAGGILHFSDGSEIEVYEIPNDGSPKLIRFPAKKVRWVRFECTDADGKEVGLSEIEVNACGSSNLDFVSKVNPFIETTRGRYFFFVTGSLPFGMISAAPLTRNKNQYGGGYNYNSTEILGFPQIHDWMLSGVTLMPTTGNESPIGGEKEWKSPFLHAGEIARPGYHRVFLEKYGLWVEQTASDRVSFYRVQYTGEDNTHCGLLLNLGGYVATTTMTNARVRKCSPTELEGEVTTMGRLWGGPDSVKIYFALQLDKPMEDLDGWDDTRFYEQIDSLLGTGKAKARHTGMSYYDAPSSGVRMNIPVRTGDEIQVKCAVSYTSVENAWANLHSEIQHWDFEKACRDARQVWNDYLGRIEVEGGTEDQQVKFYTDLWHVLLGRHKIDDVNGDYPDYTDGERRGSQTVHIRYKTRTLPKDPQGNVKFHMYNSDAFWLTQWNLNILWGLAWPEVQDDFAACLIEYAKNGGLIPRGPNAGGYSYIMTGCPATPLITSAYQKGILTKVSAEEAYKWMYKNHHDGMLGDRNSIRFYEKHGYFADNAGITLEAAFQDWSLGQMAFKMGKMKDARHFDKRSKGWQTLYHPEQGLLFPKRADGSWLHEDPLNGAGWVEANAWQATWSVSHGIEELARLMGGNEKLCRKLNYAFEQAQDESFVFGYSNGYVSYANQPGCSNAHVFNYAGAPQLSQYWVRQVNEKAYGAVSPGKGYGGHDEDQGQMGGVSALMSIGLFSLKGTCSVDPVYEITAPVFDVVRIKLSPTYYSGKEFVIRTYNNSKSNCYIRKSSLNGKPLDTFWFYHKDFAKGGTLELWLDDSFPEADSTSIK
;
A
#
# COMPACT_ATOMS: atom_id res chain seq x y z
N MET A 1 36.22 -36.04 -35.99
CA MET A 1 37.28 -34.99 -35.94
C MET A 1 36.65 -33.64 -36.24
N LYS A 2 36.78 -32.68 -35.29
CA LYS A 2 36.65 -31.22 -35.40
C LYS A 2 35.42 -30.55 -36.06
N LYS A 3 34.86 -29.63 -35.25
CA LYS A 3 34.19 -28.33 -35.52
C LYS A 3 32.81 -28.32 -36.18
N CYS A 4 31.85 -27.69 -35.49
CA CYS A 4 30.98 -26.66 -36.07
C CYS A 4 30.51 -25.65 -35.01
N LEU A 5 30.51 -24.38 -35.42
CA LEU A 5 30.06 -23.16 -34.74
C LEU A 5 28.55 -23.19 -34.45
N TRP A 6 28.08 -22.65 -33.32
CA TRP A 6 26.79 -21.94 -33.25
C TRP A 6 26.84 -20.79 -32.22
N ILE A 7 26.32 -19.66 -32.69
CA ILE A 7 26.13 -18.36 -32.03
C ILE A 7 24.92 -18.45 -31.10
N ILE A 8 25.03 -17.96 -29.86
CA ILE A 8 23.90 -17.37 -29.13
C ILE A 8 24.42 -16.13 -28.38
N VAL A 9 24.06 -14.97 -28.90
CA VAL A 9 24.03 -13.70 -28.16
C VAL A 9 22.71 -13.71 -27.37
N LEU A 10 22.79 -13.66 -26.05
CA LEU A 10 21.66 -13.33 -25.18
C LEU A 10 22.11 -12.14 -24.33
N VAL A 11 21.90 -10.93 -24.88
CA VAL A 11 21.77 -9.72 -24.09
C VAL A 11 20.28 -9.60 -23.80
N THR A 12 19.85 -10.02 -22.61
CA THR A 12 18.54 -9.67 -22.09
C THR A 12 18.67 -8.34 -21.36
N TRP A 13 18.22 -7.27 -22.03
CA TRP A 13 17.91 -6.00 -21.38
C TRP A 13 16.74 -6.22 -20.41
N ALA A 14 16.98 -5.99 -19.12
CA ALA A 14 15.92 -5.71 -18.17
C ALA A 14 15.70 -4.20 -18.19
N ALA A 15 14.71 -3.73 -18.95
CA ALA A 15 14.10 -2.43 -18.71
C ALA A 15 12.93 -2.67 -17.74
N SER A 16 13.23 -2.67 -16.44
CA SER A 16 12.20 -2.55 -15.41
C SER A 16 11.65 -1.12 -15.47
N VAL A 17 10.41 -1.01 -15.92
CA VAL A 17 9.62 0.22 -15.85
C VAL A 17 9.23 0.51 -14.41
N GLY A 18 9.45 1.75 -13.96
CA GLY A 18 8.59 2.40 -12.98
C GLY A 18 9.31 3.12 -11.85
N ALA A 19 9.51 4.42 -12.04
CA ALA A 19 9.28 5.46 -11.05
C ALA A 19 8.90 6.69 -11.88
N THR A 20 7.76 7.33 -11.63
CA THR A 20 7.44 8.59 -12.34
C THR A 20 8.27 9.69 -11.68
N GLY A 21 9.47 9.90 -12.20
CA GLY A 21 10.34 11.01 -11.83
C GLY A 21 9.59 12.34 -11.86
N ASP A 22 9.95 13.30 -11.00
CA ASP A 22 9.33 14.62 -11.06
C ASP A 22 9.66 15.30 -12.41
N ASN A 23 8.64 15.90 -13.04
CA ASN A 23 8.83 16.67 -14.26
C ASN A 23 9.61 17.95 -13.93
N ILE A 24 10.90 17.98 -14.32
CA ILE A 24 11.82 19.09 -14.12
C ILE A 24 11.87 20.06 -15.30
N ALA A 25 11.10 19.83 -16.37
CA ALA A 25 11.08 20.71 -17.54
C ALA A 25 10.71 22.16 -17.16
N ARG A 26 9.78 22.33 -16.21
CA ARG A 26 9.35 23.63 -15.69
C ARG A 26 10.44 24.45 -15.00
N LEU A 27 11.57 23.82 -14.65
CA LEU A 27 12.71 24.47 -14.01
C LEU A 27 13.78 24.92 -15.01
N ALA A 28 13.63 24.54 -16.28
CA ALA A 28 14.61 24.84 -17.32
C ALA A 28 14.50 26.27 -17.84
N ASN A 29 15.62 26.81 -18.29
CA ASN A 29 15.65 27.94 -19.20
C ASN A 29 15.45 27.44 -20.64
N VAL A 30 14.44 27.96 -21.33
CA VAL A 30 14.06 27.47 -22.66
C VAL A 30 14.72 28.29 -23.76
N LYS A 31 15.23 27.61 -24.79
CA LYS A 31 15.62 28.22 -26.07
C LYS A 31 14.91 27.50 -27.20
N VAL A 32 14.51 28.25 -28.22
CA VAL A 32 13.86 27.70 -29.41
C VAL A 32 14.48 28.28 -30.67
N SER A 33 14.41 27.53 -31.77
CA SER A 33 14.85 27.98 -33.09
C SER A 33 14.09 29.22 -33.58
N SER A 34 12.78 29.26 -33.31
CA SER A 34 11.87 30.36 -33.66
C SER A 34 10.56 30.25 -32.88
N ALA A 35 9.79 31.34 -32.86
CA ALA A 35 8.47 31.40 -32.24
C ALA A 35 7.54 32.35 -33.02
N VAL A 36 6.23 32.07 -33.01
CA VAL A 36 5.19 32.92 -33.62
C VAL A 36 4.45 33.69 -32.53
N GLY A 37 4.46 35.02 -32.60
CA GLY A 37 3.71 35.88 -31.67
C GLY A 37 4.07 35.61 -30.20
N GLU A 38 3.06 35.32 -29.39
CA GLU A 38 3.19 35.01 -27.95
C GLU A 38 3.34 33.50 -27.65
N GLN A 39 3.41 32.65 -28.68
CA GLN A 39 3.52 31.19 -28.55
C GLN A 39 4.99 30.77 -28.42
N THR A 40 5.64 31.26 -27.36
CA THR A 40 7.09 31.08 -27.11
C THR A 40 7.43 29.68 -26.61
N GLY A 41 8.73 29.34 -26.54
CA GLY A 41 9.18 28.03 -26.08
C GLY A 41 8.74 27.70 -24.65
N GLU A 42 8.60 28.70 -23.79
CA GLU A 42 8.13 28.56 -22.40
C GLU A 42 6.72 27.98 -22.31
N LYS A 43 5.91 28.10 -23.37
CA LYS A 43 4.58 27.49 -23.44
C LYS A 43 4.63 25.97 -23.43
N ALA A 44 5.64 25.37 -24.05
CA ALA A 44 5.82 23.92 -24.06
C ALA A 44 6.28 23.34 -22.70
N ILE A 45 6.45 24.17 -21.67
CA ILE A 45 6.78 23.72 -20.30
C ILE A 45 5.85 24.34 -19.24
N ASP A 46 4.70 24.89 -19.64
CA ASP A 46 3.82 25.63 -18.71
C ASP A 46 2.77 24.73 -18.03
N GLY A 47 2.67 23.46 -18.43
CA GLY A 47 1.71 22.50 -17.89
C GLY A 47 0.36 22.47 -18.57
N LYS A 48 0.15 23.24 -19.64
CA LYS A 48 -1.10 23.30 -20.40
C LYS A 48 -1.05 22.32 -21.56
N ILE A 49 -1.27 21.07 -21.22
CA ILE A 49 -1.09 19.94 -22.12
C ILE A 49 -2.38 19.68 -22.91
N ARG A 50 -2.27 19.49 -24.23
CA ARG A 50 -3.36 19.17 -25.17
C ARG A 50 -4.46 20.24 -25.26
N LEU A 51 -4.19 21.50 -24.92
CA LEU A 51 -5.16 22.60 -25.09
C LEU A 51 -5.01 23.27 -26.45
N PHE A 52 -5.99 23.13 -27.33
CA PHE A 52 -5.94 23.75 -28.66
C PHE A 52 -5.81 25.28 -28.59
N ASN A 53 -4.81 25.83 -29.30
CA ASN A 53 -4.45 27.25 -29.33
C ASN A 53 -4.05 27.85 -27.96
N GLN A 54 -3.80 27.04 -26.92
CA GLN A 54 -3.46 27.54 -25.59
C GLN A 54 -2.30 26.75 -25.00
N GLY A 55 -1.23 27.44 -24.56
CA GLY A 55 -0.10 26.75 -23.95
C GLY A 55 0.76 25.96 -24.94
N GLU A 56 0.76 26.34 -26.22
CA GLU A 56 1.57 25.68 -27.24
C GLU A 56 2.81 26.51 -27.56
N TRP A 57 3.96 25.87 -27.73
CA TRP A 57 5.05 26.50 -28.50
C TRP A 57 4.73 26.34 -29.99
N ARG A 58 4.79 27.45 -30.74
CA ARG A 58 4.64 27.43 -32.20
C ARG A 58 5.85 28.05 -32.87
N SER A 59 6.55 27.25 -33.66
CA SER A 59 7.67 27.76 -34.45
C SER A 59 7.19 28.45 -35.73
N THR A 60 8.10 29.13 -36.41
CA THR A 60 7.85 29.64 -37.78
C THR A 60 7.92 28.54 -38.84
N GLY A 61 8.25 27.29 -38.47
CA GLY A 61 8.38 26.16 -39.39
C GLY A 61 7.03 25.81 -40.01
N SER A 62 6.93 25.89 -41.33
CA SER A 62 5.74 25.52 -42.10
C SER A 62 6.13 24.88 -43.42
N VAL A 63 5.37 23.89 -43.86
CA VAL A 63 5.54 23.27 -45.17
C VAL A 63 5.22 24.29 -46.26
N ASN A 64 6.17 24.50 -47.17
CA ASN A 64 5.98 25.35 -48.33
C ASN A 64 5.33 24.58 -49.50
N PHE A 65 5.05 25.28 -50.61
CA PHE A 65 4.25 24.72 -51.71
C PHE A 65 4.86 23.48 -52.41
N TYR A 66 6.14 23.19 -52.19
CA TYR A 66 6.84 22.03 -52.78
C TYR A 66 7.33 21.03 -51.72
N GLY A 67 6.81 21.12 -50.49
CA GLY A 67 7.00 20.09 -49.45
C GLY A 67 8.23 20.29 -48.56
N GLN A 68 8.95 21.40 -48.66
CA GLN A 68 10.08 21.69 -47.76
C GLN A 68 9.58 22.44 -46.52
N ILE A 69 10.17 22.12 -45.36
CA ILE A 69 9.96 22.80 -44.08
C ILE A 69 11.30 23.13 -43.44
N ASP A 70 11.38 24.29 -42.77
CA ASP A 70 12.49 24.62 -41.87
C ASP A 70 12.19 23.98 -40.52
N TYR A 71 12.85 22.86 -40.23
CA TYR A 71 12.60 22.09 -39.01
C TYR A 71 12.99 22.88 -37.75
N PRO A 72 12.08 23.03 -36.77
CA PRO A 72 12.39 23.74 -35.54
C PRO A 72 13.06 22.87 -34.48
N TRP A 73 13.63 23.50 -33.46
CA TRP A 73 14.14 22.81 -32.28
C TRP A 73 13.80 23.58 -30.99
N ILE A 74 13.71 22.85 -29.88
CA ILE A 74 13.54 23.37 -28.51
C ILE A 74 14.60 22.76 -27.60
N GLU A 75 15.28 23.59 -26.81
CA GLU A 75 16.30 23.21 -25.83
C GLU A 75 15.87 23.66 -24.44
N LEU A 76 15.93 22.72 -23.50
CA LEU A 76 15.73 22.93 -22.07
C LEU A 76 17.09 22.87 -21.37
N GLU A 77 17.54 23.98 -20.77
CA GLU A 77 18.81 24.07 -20.05
C GLU A 77 18.59 24.30 -18.54
N TRP A 78 19.14 23.43 -17.70
CA TRP A 78 19.10 23.58 -16.24
C TRP A 78 20.34 24.28 -15.70
N LYS A 79 20.21 24.86 -14.50
CA LYS A 79 21.32 25.56 -13.81
C LYS A 79 22.45 24.62 -13.40
N GLN A 80 22.11 23.38 -13.09
CA GLN A 80 23.02 22.31 -12.69
C GLN A 80 22.76 21.07 -13.56
N GLU A 81 23.66 20.09 -13.51
CA GLU A 81 23.39 18.79 -14.12
C GLU A 81 22.29 18.08 -13.36
N GLU A 82 21.32 17.55 -14.10
CA GLU A 82 20.21 16.76 -13.60
C GLU A 82 20.32 15.34 -14.14
N GLU A 83 19.93 14.37 -13.33
CA GLU A 83 19.91 12.97 -13.73
C GLU A 83 18.49 12.64 -14.22
N ILE A 84 18.36 12.18 -15.48
CA ILE A 84 17.07 11.96 -16.15
C ILE A 84 17.07 10.62 -16.89
N ASN A 85 15.89 10.02 -17.07
CA ASN A 85 15.72 8.74 -17.78
C ASN A 85 14.47 8.69 -18.68
N GLU A 86 13.68 9.75 -18.70
CA GLU A 86 12.39 9.76 -19.38
C GLU A 86 12.04 11.17 -19.89
N VAL A 87 11.57 11.23 -21.13
CA VAL A 87 11.04 12.44 -21.78
C VAL A 87 9.66 12.10 -22.35
N VAL A 88 8.69 13.01 -22.21
CA VAL A 88 7.36 12.89 -22.83
C VAL A 88 7.15 14.08 -23.75
N LEU A 89 6.90 13.81 -25.02
CA LEU A 89 6.60 14.83 -26.02
C LEU A 89 5.10 14.83 -26.32
N TYR A 90 4.51 16.00 -26.37
CA TYR A 90 3.14 16.23 -26.80
C TYR A 90 3.19 17.17 -27.99
N ASP A 91 2.79 16.67 -29.16
CA ASP A 91 2.59 17.55 -30.32
C ASP A 91 1.45 18.56 -30.04
N ARG A 92 1.31 19.55 -30.91
CA ARG A 92 0.13 20.41 -30.89
C ARG A 92 -1.13 19.54 -31.10
N PRO A 93 -2.22 19.79 -30.34
CA PRO A 93 -3.48 19.07 -30.51
C PRO A 93 -4.23 19.58 -31.76
N SER A 94 -3.61 19.53 -32.93
CA SER A 94 -4.16 20.04 -34.18
C SER A 94 -3.76 19.19 -35.37
N LEU A 95 -4.75 18.64 -36.07
CA LEU A 95 -4.51 17.83 -37.26
C LEU A 95 -3.90 18.61 -38.44
N GLU A 96 -3.82 19.94 -38.36
CA GLU A 96 -3.24 20.82 -39.40
C GLU A 96 -1.73 21.06 -39.22
N SER A 97 -1.11 20.52 -38.16
CA SER A 97 0.29 20.69 -37.81
C SER A 97 0.80 19.46 -37.10
N HIS A 98 1.71 18.72 -37.73
CA HIS A 98 2.23 17.47 -37.20
C HIS A 98 3.75 17.53 -37.08
N ILE A 99 4.31 17.30 -35.89
CA ILE A 99 5.69 16.82 -35.75
C ILE A 99 5.63 15.30 -35.67
N ALA A 100 6.13 14.60 -36.69
CA ALA A 100 6.09 13.14 -36.77
C ALA A 100 7.35 12.46 -36.17
N GLY A 101 8.47 13.17 -36.18
CA GLY A 101 9.75 12.65 -35.68
C GLY A 101 10.81 13.72 -35.43
N GLY A 102 11.87 13.30 -34.74
CA GLY A 102 12.98 14.18 -34.36
C GLY A 102 14.12 13.42 -33.67
N ILE A 103 15.05 14.19 -33.11
CA ILE A 103 16.19 13.67 -32.36
C ILE A 103 16.25 14.40 -31.01
N LEU A 104 16.35 13.64 -29.92
CA LEU A 104 16.72 14.17 -28.62
C LEU A 104 18.25 14.19 -28.51
N HIS A 105 18.83 15.37 -28.45
CA HIS A 105 20.25 15.59 -28.15
C HIS A 105 20.44 15.88 -26.67
N PHE A 106 21.51 15.37 -26.11
CA PHE A 106 21.85 15.52 -24.70
C PHE A 106 23.20 16.20 -24.54
N SER A 107 23.39 16.92 -23.43
CA SER A 107 24.67 17.61 -23.16
C SER A 107 25.87 16.69 -22.97
N ASP A 108 25.66 15.39 -22.76
CA ASP A 108 26.71 14.36 -22.71
C ASP A 108 27.19 13.94 -24.12
N GLY A 109 26.59 14.50 -25.18
CA GLY A 109 26.89 14.21 -26.58
C GLY A 109 26.15 12.99 -27.15
N SER A 110 25.28 12.35 -26.36
CA SER A 110 24.43 11.27 -26.84
C SER A 110 23.18 11.79 -27.56
N GLU A 111 22.58 10.92 -28.38
CA GLU A 111 21.39 11.22 -29.17
C GLU A 111 20.40 10.05 -29.13
N ILE A 112 19.12 10.35 -29.19
CA ILE A 112 18.04 9.36 -29.31
C ILE A 112 17.10 9.79 -30.42
N GLU A 113 16.96 8.96 -31.45
CA GLU A 113 15.97 9.16 -32.50
C GLU A 113 14.56 8.92 -31.96
N VAL A 114 13.63 9.80 -32.33
CA VAL A 114 12.23 9.76 -31.94
C VAL A 114 11.37 9.64 -33.19
N TYR A 115 10.52 8.62 -33.21
CA TYR A 115 9.62 8.30 -34.31
C TYR A 115 8.18 8.24 -33.82
N GLU A 116 7.22 8.37 -34.73
CA GLU A 116 5.79 8.13 -34.47
C GLU A 116 5.26 8.98 -33.30
N ILE A 117 5.55 10.28 -33.32
CA ILE A 117 4.90 11.24 -32.42
C ILE A 117 3.43 11.39 -32.88
N PRO A 118 2.43 11.24 -31.99
CA PRO A 118 1.02 11.35 -32.38
C PRO A 118 0.60 12.78 -32.81
N ASN A 119 -0.19 12.90 -33.89
CA ASN A 119 -0.69 14.16 -34.45
C ASN A 119 -1.95 14.74 -33.76
N ASP A 120 -2.28 14.24 -32.57
CA ASP A 120 -3.48 14.64 -31.82
C ASP A 120 -3.13 15.20 -30.44
N GLY A 121 -1.85 15.53 -30.24
CA GLY A 121 -1.29 15.91 -28.95
C GLY A 121 -1.17 14.74 -27.97
N SER A 122 -1.36 13.49 -28.39
CA SER A 122 -1.10 12.35 -27.52
C SER A 122 0.36 12.18 -27.15
N PRO A 123 0.66 11.70 -25.92
CA PRO A 123 2.02 11.63 -25.43
C PRO A 123 2.82 10.59 -26.21
N LYS A 124 3.98 11.02 -26.69
CA LYS A 124 5.08 10.13 -27.04
C LYS A 124 6.02 9.99 -25.85
N LEU A 125 6.04 8.80 -25.26
CA LEU A 125 6.96 8.46 -24.17
C LEU A 125 8.29 7.94 -24.72
N ILE A 126 9.40 8.53 -24.28
CA ILE A 126 10.77 8.11 -24.61
C ILE A 126 11.50 7.76 -23.30
N ARG A 127 11.90 6.49 -23.15
CA ARG A 127 12.67 5.99 -22.00
C ARG A 127 14.08 5.60 -22.42
N PHE A 128 15.03 5.88 -21.55
CA PHE A 128 16.44 5.57 -21.75
C PHE A 128 17.15 5.31 -20.42
N PRO A 129 18.33 4.67 -20.41
CA PRO A 129 19.14 4.55 -19.20
C PRO A 129 19.42 5.91 -18.58
N ALA A 130 19.46 6.00 -17.25
CA ALA A 130 19.74 7.26 -16.53
C ALA A 130 20.99 7.96 -17.08
N LYS A 131 20.88 9.27 -17.33
CA LYS A 131 21.93 10.14 -17.84
C LYS A 131 22.00 11.41 -17.02
N LYS A 132 23.22 11.88 -16.75
CA LYS A 132 23.45 13.21 -16.17
C LYS A 132 23.64 14.23 -17.28
N VAL A 133 22.74 15.20 -17.34
CA VAL A 133 22.72 16.19 -18.41
C VAL A 133 22.42 17.57 -17.86
N ARG A 134 23.00 18.59 -18.48
CA ARG A 134 22.72 20.00 -18.21
C ARG A 134 21.67 20.58 -19.15
N TRP A 135 21.51 19.99 -20.33
CA TRP A 135 20.47 20.36 -21.27
C TRP A 135 19.99 19.15 -22.07
N VAL A 136 18.73 19.22 -22.51
CA VAL A 136 18.12 18.34 -23.50
C VAL A 136 17.58 19.21 -24.63
N ARG A 137 17.83 18.84 -25.87
CA ARG A 137 17.27 19.49 -27.06
C ARG A 137 16.48 18.49 -27.87
N PHE A 138 15.24 18.82 -28.20
CA PHE A 138 14.49 18.14 -29.23
C PHE A 138 14.63 18.89 -30.55
N GLU A 139 15.23 18.25 -31.55
CA GLU A 139 15.36 18.75 -32.92
C GLU A 139 14.37 18.00 -33.83
N CYS A 140 13.45 18.72 -34.46
CA CYS A 140 12.51 18.11 -35.38
C CYS A 140 13.25 17.65 -36.66
N THR A 141 12.87 16.48 -37.18
CA THR A 141 13.43 15.96 -38.44
C THR A 141 12.35 15.50 -39.43
N ASP A 142 11.10 15.40 -38.99
CA ASP A 142 9.95 15.07 -39.82
C ASP A 142 8.70 15.78 -39.28
N ALA A 143 8.06 16.56 -40.15
CA ALA A 143 6.91 17.38 -39.81
C ALA A 143 6.12 17.80 -41.06
N ASP A 144 4.81 17.99 -40.88
CA ASP A 144 3.88 18.45 -41.91
C ASP A 144 2.98 19.58 -41.37
N GLY A 145 2.43 20.41 -42.26
CA GLY A 145 1.51 21.48 -41.90
C GLY A 145 2.16 22.82 -41.57
N LYS A 146 1.50 23.62 -40.73
CA LYS A 146 1.87 25.02 -40.45
C LYS A 146 2.19 25.28 -38.99
N GLU A 147 3.20 26.13 -38.77
CA GLU A 147 3.61 26.61 -37.44
C GLU A 147 3.92 25.44 -36.48
N VAL A 148 4.63 24.42 -36.98
CA VAL A 148 4.86 23.17 -36.23
C VAL A 148 5.56 23.46 -34.90
N GLY A 149 5.24 22.69 -33.87
CA GLY A 149 5.67 22.97 -32.51
C GLY A 149 5.19 21.91 -31.54
N LEU A 150 5.16 22.21 -30.25
CA LEU A 150 4.76 21.25 -29.22
C LEU A 150 3.69 21.86 -28.32
N SER A 151 2.75 21.03 -27.87
CA SER A 151 1.90 21.38 -26.73
C SER A 151 2.70 21.34 -25.43
N GLU A 152 3.53 20.32 -25.22
CA GLU A 152 4.30 20.17 -23.98
C GLU A 152 5.51 19.26 -24.22
N ILE A 153 6.60 19.51 -23.49
CA ILE A 153 7.73 18.60 -23.30
C ILE A 153 7.95 18.41 -21.80
N GLU A 154 7.70 17.20 -21.30
CA GLU A 154 8.02 16.82 -19.92
C GLU A 154 9.37 16.09 -19.87
N VAL A 155 10.17 16.37 -18.84
CA VAL A 155 11.46 15.70 -18.60
C VAL A 155 11.48 15.23 -17.16
N ASN A 156 11.56 13.92 -16.94
CA ASN A 156 11.46 13.34 -15.62
C ASN A 156 12.84 13.00 -15.05
N ALA A 157 13.09 13.48 -13.83
CA ALA A 157 14.32 13.22 -13.10
C ALA A 157 14.36 11.80 -12.52
N CYS A 158 15.54 11.20 -12.43
CA CYS A 158 15.78 9.88 -11.84
C CYS A 158 17.05 9.90 -10.98
N GLY A 159 17.30 8.86 -10.18
CA GLY A 159 18.47 8.79 -9.32
C GLY A 159 18.24 9.23 -7.86
N SER A 160 18.91 8.53 -6.93
CA SER A 160 18.51 8.48 -5.53
C SER A 160 19.08 9.55 -4.59
N SER A 161 20.07 10.34 -5.02
CA SER A 161 20.82 11.23 -4.11
C SER A 161 20.23 12.65 -3.97
N ASN A 162 19.45 13.11 -4.96
CA ASN A 162 18.84 14.45 -4.97
C ASN A 162 17.30 14.43 -4.99
N LEU A 163 16.67 13.25 -5.10
CA LEU A 163 15.23 13.09 -5.07
C LEU A 163 14.73 12.90 -3.63
N ASP A 164 13.57 13.49 -3.33
CA ASP A 164 12.92 13.28 -2.04
C ASP A 164 12.37 11.83 -1.91
N PHE A 165 11.84 11.49 -0.73
CA PHE A 165 11.39 10.13 -0.45
C PHE A 165 10.15 9.74 -1.27
N VAL A 166 9.26 10.70 -1.56
CA VAL A 166 8.07 10.47 -2.39
C VAL A 166 8.45 10.12 -3.83
N SER A 167 9.45 10.79 -4.42
CA SER A 167 9.94 10.46 -5.77
C SER A 167 10.51 9.05 -5.89
N LYS A 168 10.92 8.42 -4.78
CA LYS A 168 11.43 7.04 -4.74
C LYS A 168 10.32 6.00 -4.64
N VAL A 169 9.05 6.39 -4.52
CA VAL A 169 7.94 5.44 -4.48
C VAL A 169 7.44 5.16 -5.89
N ASN A 170 7.29 3.88 -6.23
CA ASN A 170 6.61 3.46 -7.46
C ASN A 170 5.29 2.74 -7.10
N PRO A 171 4.15 3.45 -7.13
CA PRO A 171 2.85 2.85 -6.85
C PRO A 171 2.46 1.71 -7.80
N PHE A 172 3.09 1.60 -8.98
CA PHE A 172 2.70 0.60 -9.97
C PHE A 172 3.21 -0.82 -9.66
N ILE A 173 4.18 -0.99 -8.76
CA ILE A 173 4.74 -2.29 -8.40
C ILE A 173 3.62 -3.27 -8.02
N GLU A 174 3.53 -4.41 -8.72
CA GLU A 174 2.56 -5.50 -8.54
C GLU A 174 1.05 -5.16 -8.65
N THR A 175 0.70 -3.99 -9.17
CA THR A 175 -0.72 -3.61 -9.39
C THR A 175 -1.52 -4.59 -10.25
N THR A 176 -0.88 -5.44 -11.06
CA THR A 176 -1.60 -6.45 -11.85
C THR A 176 -2.27 -7.55 -11.02
N ARG A 177 -1.91 -7.69 -9.73
CA ARG A 177 -2.40 -8.75 -8.83
C ARG A 177 -3.09 -8.26 -7.56
N GLY A 178 -2.90 -6.99 -7.19
CA GLY A 178 -3.41 -6.42 -5.94
C GLY A 178 -4.92 -6.58 -5.67
N ARG A 179 -5.28 -6.47 -4.40
CA ARG A 179 -6.68 -6.29 -3.97
C ARG A 179 -7.19 -4.89 -4.33
N TYR A 180 -8.50 -4.69 -4.22
CA TYR A 180 -9.18 -3.41 -4.47
C TYR A 180 -8.52 -2.21 -3.78
N PHE A 181 -8.03 -2.39 -2.56
CA PHE A 181 -7.41 -1.34 -1.73
C PHE A 181 -5.87 -1.34 -1.80
N PHE A 182 -5.28 -1.98 -2.80
CA PHE A 182 -3.83 -2.07 -2.96
C PHE A 182 -3.23 -0.77 -3.54
N PHE A 183 -3.83 -0.24 -4.60
CA PHE A 183 -3.36 0.95 -5.30
C PHE A 183 -4.20 2.16 -4.89
N VAL A 184 -3.68 2.96 -3.96
CA VAL A 184 -4.40 4.11 -3.40
C VAL A 184 -3.50 5.35 -3.40
N THR A 185 -3.53 6.11 -4.48
CA THR A 185 -2.65 7.28 -4.68
C THR A 185 -3.18 8.54 -3.98
N GLY A 186 -4.50 8.77 -3.97
CA GLY A 186 -5.14 9.88 -3.27
C GLY A 186 -5.44 9.55 -1.80
N SER A 187 -4.39 9.40 -0.99
CA SER A 187 -4.50 9.20 0.46
C SER A 187 -3.27 9.74 1.19
N LEU A 188 -3.46 10.18 2.43
CA LEU A 188 -2.38 10.37 3.42
C LEU A 188 -2.16 9.07 4.21
N PRO A 189 -1.07 8.92 4.98
CA PRO A 189 -0.88 7.75 5.83
C PRO A 189 -2.11 7.45 6.70
N PHE A 190 -2.69 6.26 6.51
CA PHE A 190 -3.91 5.79 7.20
C PHE A 190 -5.16 6.69 7.01
N GLY A 191 -5.20 7.55 5.99
CA GLY A 191 -6.31 8.49 5.77
C GLY A 191 -7.68 7.80 5.63
N MET A 192 -8.76 8.45 6.02
CA MET A 192 -10.13 7.97 5.79
C MET A 192 -10.48 7.99 4.29
N ILE A 193 -10.07 9.05 3.58
CA ILE A 193 -10.11 9.11 2.13
C ILE A 193 -9.00 8.23 1.58
N SER A 194 -9.39 7.33 0.69
CA SER A 194 -8.52 6.41 -0.02
C SER A 194 -8.97 6.39 -1.47
N ALA A 195 -8.77 7.50 -2.16
CA ALA A 195 -9.36 7.73 -3.45
C ALA A 195 -8.34 7.49 -4.58
N ALA A 196 -8.76 6.78 -5.62
CA ALA A 196 -7.89 6.34 -6.73
C ALA A 196 -8.74 5.98 -7.96
N PRO A 197 -8.15 5.93 -9.18
CA PRO A 197 -8.86 5.43 -10.35
C PRO A 197 -9.18 3.94 -10.26
N LEU A 198 -10.41 3.58 -10.63
CA LEU A 198 -10.90 2.22 -10.74
C LEU A 198 -10.79 1.76 -12.20
N THR A 199 -9.93 0.79 -12.50
CA THR A 199 -9.81 0.20 -13.84
C THR A 199 -10.39 -1.21 -13.94
N ARG A 200 -10.67 -1.86 -12.80
CA ARG A 200 -11.40 -3.14 -12.71
C ARG A 200 -12.30 -3.18 -11.49
N ASN A 201 -13.60 -3.23 -11.72
CA ASN A 201 -14.61 -3.36 -10.67
C ASN A 201 -14.71 -4.81 -10.14
N LYS A 202 -13.69 -5.23 -9.37
CA LYS A 202 -13.60 -6.53 -8.67
C LYS A 202 -12.66 -6.42 -7.46
N ASN A 203 -12.71 -7.38 -6.53
CA ASN A 203 -11.88 -7.34 -5.33
C ASN A 203 -10.43 -7.82 -5.51
N GLN A 204 -10.20 -9.01 -6.09
CA GLN A 204 -8.88 -9.67 -6.13
C GLN A 204 -8.31 -9.81 -7.55
N TYR A 205 -7.04 -10.23 -7.64
CA TYR A 205 -6.31 -10.51 -8.88
C TYR A 205 -6.20 -9.27 -9.76
N GLY A 206 -5.74 -8.18 -9.15
CA GLY A 206 -5.66 -6.84 -9.69
C GLY A 206 -7.04 -6.19 -9.77
N GLY A 207 -7.73 -6.20 -8.64
CA GLY A 207 -8.98 -5.46 -8.43
C GLY A 207 -8.69 -4.00 -8.07
N GLY A 208 -9.63 -3.09 -8.31
CA GLY A 208 -9.37 -1.66 -8.16
C GLY A 208 -8.59 -1.15 -9.38
N TYR A 209 -7.28 -0.99 -9.23
CA TYR A 209 -6.38 -0.60 -10.32
C TYR A 209 -5.57 -1.80 -10.81
N ASN A 210 -5.53 -1.97 -12.12
CA ASN A 210 -4.69 -2.94 -12.81
C ASN A 210 -3.94 -2.26 -13.96
N TYR A 211 -2.61 -2.32 -13.96
CA TYR A 211 -1.77 -1.73 -15.00
C TYR A 211 -2.00 -2.29 -16.41
N ASN A 212 -2.62 -3.47 -16.55
CA ASN A 212 -2.94 -4.01 -17.87
C ASN A 212 -4.34 -3.58 -18.36
N SER A 213 -5.09 -2.81 -17.57
CA SER A 213 -6.36 -2.25 -18.02
C SER A 213 -6.12 -0.97 -18.81
N THR A 214 -6.88 -0.77 -19.87
CA THR A 214 -6.78 0.40 -20.76
C THR A 214 -7.94 1.38 -20.59
N GLU A 215 -8.77 1.19 -19.55
CA GLU A 215 -9.99 1.95 -19.31
C GLU A 215 -10.13 2.32 -17.83
N ILE A 216 -10.62 3.53 -17.56
CA ILE A 216 -11.03 4.00 -16.24
C ILE A 216 -12.56 3.97 -16.15
N LEU A 217 -13.07 3.35 -15.09
CA LEU A 217 -14.49 3.16 -14.78
C LEU A 217 -15.05 4.24 -13.85
N GLY A 218 -14.17 4.97 -13.16
CA GLY A 218 -14.49 6.04 -12.20
C GLY A 218 -13.40 6.21 -11.16
N PHE A 219 -13.65 7.10 -10.21
CA PHE A 219 -12.77 7.45 -9.09
C PHE A 219 -13.55 7.29 -7.77
N PRO A 220 -13.59 6.08 -7.18
CA PRO A 220 -14.18 5.86 -5.87
C PRO A 220 -13.42 6.63 -4.79
N GLN A 221 -14.15 7.18 -3.81
CA GLN A 221 -13.55 7.94 -2.70
C GLN A 221 -13.01 7.03 -1.58
N ILE A 222 -13.43 5.77 -1.58
CA ILE A 222 -13.11 4.80 -0.53
C ILE A 222 -12.59 3.51 -1.19
N HIS A 223 -11.32 3.20 -0.97
CA HIS A 223 -10.66 1.94 -1.29
C HIS A 223 -10.17 1.30 0.02
N ASP A 224 -11.04 0.53 0.69
CA ASP A 224 -10.74 -0.01 2.02
C ASP A 224 -11.30 -1.44 2.21
N TRP A 225 -10.87 -2.13 3.26
CA TRP A 225 -11.33 -3.45 3.65
C TRP A 225 -12.86 -3.47 3.83
N MET A 226 -13.56 -4.13 2.90
CA MET A 226 -15.02 -4.24 2.85
C MET A 226 -15.78 -2.92 2.93
N LEU A 227 -15.16 -1.85 2.48
CA LEU A 227 -15.76 -0.54 2.34
C LEU A 227 -15.33 0.02 0.98
N SER A 228 -16.32 0.51 0.23
CA SER A 228 -16.10 1.10 -1.07
C SER A 228 -17.30 1.95 -1.46
N GLY A 229 -17.11 2.82 -2.44
CA GLY A 229 -18.20 3.60 -3.02
C GLY A 229 -17.98 5.09 -2.91
N VAL A 230 -19.06 5.82 -3.18
CA VAL A 230 -19.06 7.23 -3.58
C VAL A 230 -18.07 7.41 -4.75
N THR A 231 -18.56 7.28 -5.98
CA THR A 231 -17.68 7.26 -7.15
C THR A 231 -17.89 8.48 -8.00
N LEU A 232 -16.84 9.29 -8.17
CA LEU A 232 -16.82 10.41 -9.10
C LEU A 232 -16.37 9.92 -10.48
N MET A 233 -16.96 10.47 -11.55
CA MET A 233 -16.47 10.27 -12.91
C MET A 233 -16.70 11.54 -13.72
N PRO A 234 -15.64 12.29 -14.07
CA PRO A 234 -15.73 13.41 -15.00
C PRO A 234 -16.00 12.93 -16.44
N THR A 235 -16.92 13.60 -17.12
CA THR A 235 -17.35 13.32 -18.50
C THR A 235 -17.66 14.61 -19.26
N THR A 236 -18.09 14.47 -20.52
CA THR A 236 -18.61 15.57 -21.35
C THR A 236 -20.13 15.74 -21.25
N GLY A 237 -20.82 14.86 -20.51
CA GLY A 237 -22.28 14.91 -20.33
C GLY A 237 -23.10 14.33 -21.50
N ASN A 238 -22.46 13.85 -22.56
CA ASN A 238 -23.13 13.30 -23.74
C ASN A 238 -23.48 11.80 -23.60
N GLU A 239 -22.84 11.10 -22.66
CA GLU A 239 -23.13 9.70 -22.35
C GLU A 239 -24.42 9.53 -21.53
N SER A 240 -25.05 8.36 -21.67
CA SER A 240 -26.17 7.98 -20.82
C SER A 240 -25.67 7.32 -19.53
N PRO A 241 -25.93 7.89 -18.35
CA PRO A 241 -25.49 7.28 -17.09
C PRO A 241 -26.27 6.00 -16.73
N ILE A 242 -27.40 5.74 -17.40
CA ILE A 242 -28.20 4.52 -17.21
C ILE A 242 -27.41 3.25 -17.54
N GLY A 243 -26.53 3.29 -18.55
CA GLY A 243 -25.71 2.14 -18.92
C GLY A 243 -24.51 1.89 -18.00
N GLY A 244 -24.33 2.73 -16.98
CA GLY A 244 -23.29 2.60 -15.96
C GLY A 244 -21.88 2.65 -16.53
N GLU A 245 -20.97 1.91 -15.89
CA GLU A 245 -19.55 1.83 -16.25
C GLU A 245 -19.29 1.45 -17.71
N LYS A 246 -20.22 0.73 -18.36
CA LYS A 246 -20.04 0.35 -19.77
C LYS A 246 -20.17 1.54 -20.72
N GLU A 247 -20.98 2.53 -20.36
CA GLU A 247 -21.23 3.71 -21.18
C GLU A 247 -20.29 4.86 -20.82
N TRP A 248 -20.05 5.13 -19.53
CA TRP A 248 -19.25 6.29 -19.13
C TRP A 248 -17.75 6.04 -19.01
N LYS A 249 -17.26 4.80 -19.12
CA LYS A 249 -15.82 4.54 -19.03
C LYS A 249 -15.05 5.29 -20.12
N SER A 250 -13.82 5.65 -19.80
CA SER A 250 -12.91 6.29 -20.75
C SER A 250 -11.66 5.44 -20.95
N PRO A 251 -11.16 5.29 -22.19
CA PRO A 251 -9.78 4.87 -22.40
C PRO A 251 -8.80 5.86 -21.75
N PHE A 252 -7.62 5.37 -21.41
CA PHE A 252 -6.49 6.18 -20.94
C PHE A 252 -5.17 5.55 -21.41
N LEU A 253 -4.09 6.34 -21.34
CA LEU A 253 -2.73 5.91 -21.63
C LEU A 253 -1.87 6.03 -20.36
N HIS A 254 -0.98 5.06 -20.14
CA HIS A 254 0.07 5.20 -19.12
C HIS A 254 1.13 6.23 -19.52
N ALA A 255 1.33 6.44 -20.83
CA ALA A 255 2.11 7.56 -21.30
C ALA A 255 1.40 8.85 -20.87
N GLY A 256 2.05 9.67 -20.04
CA GLY A 256 1.48 10.89 -19.45
C GLY A 256 0.73 10.71 -18.13
N GLU A 257 0.50 9.46 -17.68
CA GLU A 257 -0.04 9.18 -16.35
C GLU A 257 1.04 9.37 -15.29
N ILE A 258 0.70 10.09 -14.21
CA ILE A 258 1.57 10.25 -13.04
C ILE A 258 0.85 9.68 -11.82
N ALA A 259 1.49 8.76 -11.11
CA ALA A 259 1.00 8.19 -9.86
C ALA A 259 2.08 8.31 -8.78
N ARG A 260 1.76 8.98 -7.67
CA ARG A 260 2.63 9.19 -6.52
C ARG A 260 1.82 9.10 -5.21
N PRO A 261 2.47 8.83 -4.06
CA PRO A 261 1.84 9.04 -2.76
C PRO A 261 1.25 10.46 -2.62
N GLY A 262 -0.06 10.55 -2.46
CA GLY A 262 -0.80 11.80 -2.32
C GLY A 262 -1.13 12.55 -3.62
N TYR A 263 -0.81 11.99 -4.80
CA TYR A 263 -1.10 12.64 -6.09
C TYR A 263 -1.27 11.66 -7.26
N HIS A 264 -2.29 11.87 -8.09
CA HIS A 264 -2.48 11.16 -9.36
C HIS A 264 -2.94 12.12 -10.46
N ARG A 265 -2.33 12.06 -11.65
CA ARG A 265 -2.79 12.69 -12.89
C ARG A 265 -3.03 11.66 -13.97
N VAL A 266 -4.18 11.73 -14.65
CA VAL A 266 -4.50 10.88 -15.80
C VAL A 266 -5.38 11.63 -16.80
N PHE A 267 -5.28 11.27 -18.08
CA PHE A 267 -6.14 11.82 -19.13
C PHE A 267 -7.25 10.84 -19.50
N LEU A 268 -8.50 11.33 -19.54
CA LEU A 268 -9.65 10.57 -20.01
C LEU A 268 -9.83 10.80 -21.52
N GLU A 269 -9.27 9.90 -22.33
CA GLU A 269 -9.21 10.03 -23.80
C GLU A 269 -10.58 10.20 -24.46
N LYS A 270 -11.63 9.54 -23.94
CA LYS A 270 -13.00 9.66 -24.48
C LYS A 270 -13.56 11.09 -24.33
N TYR A 271 -13.12 11.80 -23.30
CA TYR A 271 -13.73 13.05 -22.86
C TYR A 271 -12.88 14.29 -23.10
N GLY A 272 -11.60 14.13 -23.42
CA GLY A 272 -10.70 15.27 -23.52
C GLY A 272 -10.56 15.98 -22.17
N LEU A 273 -10.35 15.21 -21.10
CA LEU A 273 -10.28 15.72 -19.72
C LEU A 273 -8.99 15.27 -19.04
N TRP A 274 -8.20 16.22 -18.56
CA TRP A 274 -7.22 15.94 -17.51
C TRP A 274 -7.95 15.80 -16.18
N VAL A 275 -7.62 14.75 -15.42
CA VAL A 275 -8.08 14.55 -14.05
C VAL A 275 -6.86 14.45 -13.16
N GLU A 276 -6.73 15.40 -12.25
CA GLU A 276 -5.72 15.42 -11.20
C GLU A 276 -6.38 15.29 -9.84
N GLN A 277 -5.73 14.57 -8.94
CA GLN A 277 -6.26 14.22 -7.63
C GLN A 277 -5.19 14.32 -6.55
N THR A 278 -5.56 14.90 -5.40
CA THR A 278 -4.83 14.85 -4.13
C THR A 278 -5.82 14.64 -2.98
N ALA A 279 -5.34 14.49 -1.74
CA ALA A 279 -6.21 14.27 -0.58
C ALA A 279 -5.58 14.75 0.73
N SER A 280 -6.44 15.10 1.69
CA SER A 280 -6.13 15.12 3.13
C SER A 280 -6.61 13.83 3.79
N ASP A 281 -6.72 13.79 5.13
CA ASP A 281 -7.21 12.62 5.85
C ASP A 281 -8.66 12.26 5.44
N ARG A 282 -9.55 13.23 5.27
CA ARG A 282 -11.00 13.03 5.08
C ARG A 282 -11.58 13.76 3.88
N VAL A 283 -10.76 14.48 3.11
CA VAL A 283 -11.19 15.26 1.94
C VAL A 283 -10.36 14.87 0.73
N SER A 284 -11.01 14.44 -0.35
CA SER A 284 -10.39 14.37 -1.67
C SER A 284 -10.53 15.72 -2.37
N PHE A 285 -9.52 16.07 -3.15
CA PHE A 285 -9.48 17.31 -3.90
C PHE A 285 -9.05 17.02 -5.34
N TYR A 286 -9.89 17.41 -6.30
CA TYR A 286 -9.68 17.19 -7.72
C TYR A 286 -9.54 18.51 -8.46
N ARG A 287 -8.69 18.50 -9.49
CA ARG A 287 -8.67 19.48 -10.59
C ARG A 287 -8.98 18.73 -11.88
N VAL A 288 -10.04 19.16 -12.58
CA VAL A 288 -10.45 18.62 -13.88
C VAL A 288 -10.29 19.72 -14.91
N GLN A 289 -9.49 19.50 -15.96
CA GLN A 289 -9.27 20.50 -17.01
C GLN A 289 -9.81 19.99 -18.34
N TYR A 290 -10.64 20.81 -19.00
CA TYR A 290 -11.26 20.48 -20.27
C TYR A 290 -10.42 20.93 -21.46
N THR A 291 -10.16 20.00 -22.38
CA THR A 291 -9.25 20.21 -23.52
C THR A 291 -9.96 20.21 -24.88
N GLY A 292 -11.24 19.84 -24.95
CA GLY A 292 -11.96 19.76 -26.22
C GLY A 292 -12.34 21.13 -26.82
N GLU A 293 -12.65 21.14 -28.11
CA GLU A 293 -12.96 22.36 -28.89
C GLU A 293 -14.46 22.69 -28.94
N ASP A 294 -15.34 21.68 -28.93
CA ASP A 294 -16.76 21.85 -29.32
C ASP A 294 -17.78 21.71 -28.17
N ASN A 295 -17.38 21.14 -27.04
CA ASN A 295 -18.30 20.90 -25.92
C ASN A 295 -18.35 22.11 -24.98
N THR A 296 -19.57 22.56 -24.65
CA THR A 296 -19.79 23.68 -23.72
C THR A 296 -20.04 23.23 -22.29
N HIS A 297 -20.03 21.92 -21.99
CA HIS A 297 -20.35 21.38 -20.67
C HIS A 297 -19.40 20.25 -20.23
N CYS A 298 -19.15 20.16 -18.93
CA CYS A 298 -18.58 19.00 -18.26
C CYS A 298 -19.68 18.35 -17.41
N GLY A 299 -19.83 17.04 -17.54
CA GLY A 299 -20.71 16.25 -16.68
C GLY A 299 -19.88 15.61 -15.57
N LEU A 300 -20.07 16.03 -14.32
CA LEU A 300 -19.48 15.33 -13.19
C LEU A 300 -20.50 14.30 -12.67
N LEU A 301 -20.27 13.03 -12.95
CA LEU A 301 -21.10 11.94 -12.45
C LEU A 301 -20.70 11.62 -11.01
N LEU A 302 -21.70 11.51 -10.12
CA LEU A 302 -21.56 10.97 -8.78
C LEU A 302 -22.40 9.69 -8.68
N ASN A 303 -21.77 8.54 -8.90
CA ASN A 303 -22.41 7.24 -8.78
C ASN A 303 -22.49 6.79 -7.31
N LEU A 304 -23.72 6.45 -6.90
CA LEU A 304 -24.12 6.11 -5.53
C LEU A 304 -24.94 4.81 -5.49
N GLY A 305 -24.92 4.02 -6.57
CA GLY A 305 -25.57 2.73 -6.67
C GLY A 305 -24.70 1.69 -7.37
N GLY A 306 -25.04 0.42 -7.14
CA GLY A 306 -24.40 -0.71 -7.80
C GLY A 306 -23.24 -1.32 -7.01
N TYR A 307 -22.72 -2.42 -7.56
CA TYR A 307 -21.59 -3.13 -6.98
C TYR A 307 -20.29 -2.36 -7.23
N VAL A 308 -19.48 -2.18 -6.19
CA VAL A 308 -18.12 -1.64 -6.27
C VAL A 308 -17.21 -2.59 -5.52
N ALA A 309 -16.46 -3.41 -6.24
CA ALA A 309 -15.38 -4.31 -5.84
C ALA A 309 -15.59 -5.22 -4.61
N THR A 310 -15.88 -4.68 -3.43
CA THR A 310 -16.06 -5.42 -2.18
C THR A 310 -17.43 -5.22 -1.51
N THR A 311 -18.21 -4.20 -1.90
CA THR A 311 -19.55 -3.92 -1.38
C THR A 311 -20.51 -3.47 -2.47
N THR A 312 -21.79 -3.35 -2.12
CA THR A 312 -22.86 -2.90 -3.00
C THR A 312 -23.52 -1.66 -2.43
N MET A 313 -23.53 -0.57 -3.19
CA MET A 313 -24.20 0.68 -2.86
C MET A 313 -25.70 0.61 -3.19
N THR A 314 -26.52 1.12 -2.28
CA THR A 314 -27.99 1.17 -2.37
C THR A 314 -28.53 2.37 -1.60
N ASN A 315 -29.82 2.66 -1.76
CA ASN A 315 -30.54 3.67 -0.97
C ASN A 315 -29.87 5.05 -1.05
N ALA A 316 -29.37 5.43 -2.23
CA ALA A 316 -28.78 6.74 -2.44
C ALA A 316 -29.77 7.85 -2.09
N ARG A 317 -29.28 8.86 -1.36
CA ARG A 317 -30.02 10.11 -1.12
C ARG A 317 -29.08 11.25 -1.43
N VAL A 318 -29.51 12.16 -2.29
CA VAL A 318 -28.72 13.34 -2.67
C VAL A 318 -29.60 14.57 -2.62
N ARG A 319 -29.05 15.68 -2.14
CA ARG A 319 -29.69 16.99 -2.18
C ARG A 319 -28.71 18.03 -2.72
N LYS A 320 -29.20 18.85 -3.66
CA LYS A 320 -28.57 20.10 -4.09
C LYS A 320 -28.81 21.16 -3.03
N CYS A 321 -27.76 21.60 -2.35
CA CYS A 321 -27.87 22.62 -1.30
C CYS A 321 -27.70 24.03 -1.86
N SER A 322 -26.87 24.17 -2.87
CA SER A 322 -26.64 25.40 -3.62
C SER A 322 -26.13 25.05 -5.03
N PRO A 323 -25.93 26.03 -5.94
CA PRO A 323 -25.30 25.77 -7.24
C PRO A 323 -23.90 25.16 -7.15
N THR A 324 -23.22 25.19 -6.01
CA THR A 324 -21.85 24.68 -5.84
C THR A 324 -21.76 23.53 -4.84
N GLU A 325 -22.87 23.08 -4.26
CA GLU A 325 -22.83 22.16 -3.10
C GLU A 325 -23.88 21.06 -3.18
N LEU A 326 -23.41 19.83 -2.99
CA LEU A 326 -24.24 18.63 -2.82
C LEU A 326 -23.93 17.97 -1.48
N GLU A 327 -24.94 17.32 -0.92
CA GLU A 327 -24.76 16.43 0.23
C GLU A 327 -25.63 15.18 0.09
N GLY A 328 -25.30 14.14 0.84
CA GLY A 328 -26.10 12.92 0.78
C GLY A 328 -25.63 11.77 1.64
N GLU A 329 -26.32 10.64 1.46
CA GLU A 329 -25.97 9.36 2.05
C GLU A 329 -26.13 8.21 1.06
N VAL A 330 -25.34 7.16 1.25
CA VAL A 330 -25.48 5.87 0.59
C VAL A 330 -25.35 4.74 1.61
N THR A 331 -26.08 3.65 1.40
CA THR A 331 -25.96 2.45 2.23
C THR A 331 -25.17 1.38 1.49
N THR A 332 -24.11 0.86 2.11
CA THR A 332 -23.31 -0.25 1.60
C THR A 332 -23.65 -1.56 2.31
N MET A 333 -23.93 -2.59 1.51
CA MET A 333 -24.26 -3.94 1.98
C MET A 333 -23.56 -4.99 1.12
N GLY A 334 -23.76 -6.27 1.43
CA GLY A 334 -23.25 -7.36 0.59
C GLY A 334 -21.72 -7.45 0.58
N ARG A 335 -21.10 -7.62 1.75
CA ARG A 335 -19.63 -7.62 1.92
C ARG A 335 -19.01 -8.99 1.65
N LEU A 336 -17.93 -9.02 0.88
CA LEU A 336 -17.28 -10.26 0.41
C LEU A 336 -16.89 -11.22 1.55
N TRP A 337 -16.19 -10.78 2.59
CA TRP A 337 -15.72 -11.67 3.68
C TRP A 337 -16.46 -11.53 5.04
N GLY A 338 -17.53 -10.75 5.12
CA GLY A 338 -18.26 -10.52 6.38
C GLY A 338 -18.26 -9.07 6.86
N GLY A 339 -18.38 -8.84 8.16
CA GLY A 339 -18.58 -7.49 8.73
C GLY A 339 -20.06 -7.16 8.98
N PRO A 340 -20.38 -5.90 9.33
CA PRO A 340 -21.75 -5.44 9.48
C PRO A 340 -22.58 -5.63 8.20
N ASP A 341 -23.82 -6.06 8.31
CA ASP A 341 -24.72 -6.31 7.18
C ASP A 341 -25.06 -5.05 6.36
N SER A 342 -25.07 -3.89 7.02
CA SER A 342 -25.38 -2.59 6.42
C SER A 342 -24.54 -1.50 7.07
N VAL A 343 -23.90 -0.63 6.27
CA VAL A 343 -23.13 0.52 6.74
C VAL A 343 -23.54 1.75 5.94
N LYS A 344 -23.78 2.87 6.63
CA LYS A 344 -24.06 4.15 5.98
C LYS A 344 -22.78 4.92 5.74
N ILE A 345 -22.72 5.58 4.60
CA ILE A 345 -21.65 6.51 4.23
C ILE A 345 -22.32 7.82 3.85
N TYR A 346 -21.90 8.89 4.52
CA TYR A 346 -22.35 10.25 4.29
C TYR A 346 -21.30 11.00 3.50
N PHE A 347 -21.72 11.94 2.67
CA PHE A 347 -20.79 12.75 1.89
C PHE A 347 -21.24 14.22 1.80
N ALA A 348 -20.25 15.09 1.65
CA ALA A 348 -20.39 16.49 1.28
C ALA A 348 -19.48 16.75 0.08
N LEU A 349 -19.98 17.48 -0.91
CA LEU A 349 -19.24 17.83 -2.12
C LEU A 349 -19.39 19.32 -2.40
N GLN A 350 -18.27 19.97 -2.68
CA GLN A 350 -18.19 21.39 -3.02
C GLN A 350 -17.47 21.56 -4.36
N LEU A 351 -17.99 22.46 -5.20
CA LEU A 351 -17.44 22.87 -6.49
C LEU A 351 -16.92 24.31 -6.38
N ASP A 352 -15.86 24.65 -7.12
CA ASP A 352 -15.40 26.03 -7.26
C ASP A 352 -16.27 26.84 -8.25
N LYS A 353 -16.87 26.14 -9.22
CA LYS A 353 -17.77 26.68 -10.24
C LYS A 353 -19.21 26.18 -10.04
N PRO A 354 -20.22 27.03 -10.28
CA PRO A 354 -21.62 26.63 -10.14
C PRO A 354 -22.02 25.63 -11.23
N MET A 355 -22.77 24.60 -10.84
CA MET A 355 -23.52 23.75 -11.76
C MET A 355 -24.69 24.54 -12.35
N GLU A 356 -24.94 24.38 -13.65
CA GLU A 356 -26.12 24.94 -14.33
C GLU A 356 -27.38 24.22 -13.83
N ASP A 357 -27.35 22.89 -13.88
CA ASP A 357 -28.38 22.03 -13.34
C ASP A 357 -27.80 20.70 -12.83
N LEU A 358 -28.69 19.87 -12.28
CA LEU A 358 -28.37 18.57 -11.73
C LEU A 358 -29.35 17.55 -12.32
N ASP A 359 -28.84 16.53 -13.00
CA ASP A 359 -29.64 15.40 -13.47
C ASP A 359 -29.49 14.21 -12.51
N GLY A 360 -30.43 13.28 -12.56
CA GLY A 360 -30.42 12.06 -11.75
C GLY A 360 -30.70 10.81 -12.58
N TRP A 361 -30.21 9.66 -12.12
CA TRP A 361 -30.62 8.36 -12.64
C TRP A 361 -30.87 7.35 -11.51
N ASP A 362 -31.80 6.44 -11.75
CA ASP A 362 -32.07 5.29 -10.89
C ASP A 362 -32.50 4.09 -11.75
N ASP A 363 -31.65 3.05 -11.79
CA ASP A 363 -31.84 1.88 -12.64
C ASP A 363 -31.97 2.31 -14.12
N THR A 364 -33.15 2.18 -14.72
CA THR A 364 -33.42 2.55 -16.11
C THR A 364 -34.04 3.95 -16.26
N ARG A 365 -34.25 4.67 -15.16
CA ARG A 365 -34.91 5.98 -15.16
C ARG A 365 -33.88 7.10 -15.18
N PHE A 366 -34.20 8.16 -15.91
CA PHE A 366 -33.44 9.40 -15.98
C PHE A 366 -34.35 10.57 -15.58
N TYR A 367 -33.78 11.53 -14.87
CA TYR A 367 -34.47 12.70 -14.34
C TYR A 367 -33.64 13.94 -14.68
N GLU A 368 -34.27 14.96 -15.24
CA GLU A 368 -33.61 16.21 -15.62
C GLU A 368 -33.88 17.29 -14.57
N GLN A 369 -32.88 18.15 -14.32
CA GLN A 369 -33.04 19.37 -13.52
C GLN A 369 -33.70 19.15 -12.14
N ILE A 370 -33.20 18.17 -11.40
CA ILE A 370 -33.66 17.82 -10.07
C ILE A 370 -32.92 18.60 -8.98
N ASP A 371 -33.57 18.81 -7.84
CA ASP A 371 -32.90 19.30 -6.62
C ASP A 371 -32.54 18.15 -5.65
N SER A 372 -33.08 16.96 -5.85
CA SER A 372 -32.80 15.80 -5.01
C SER A 372 -33.10 14.48 -5.71
N LEU A 373 -32.41 13.42 -5.27
CA LEU A 373 -32.61 12.06 -5.73
C LEU A 373 -32.81 11.12 -4.54
N LEU A 374 -33.74 10.18 -4.70
CA LEU A 374 -33.88 8.99 -3.87
C LEU A 374 -33.69 7.76 -4.76
N GLY A 375 -32.52 7.14 -4.68
CA GLY A 375 -32.18 5.93 -5.42
C GLY A 375 -32.76 4.67 -4.81
N THR A 376 -32.80 3.60 -5.59
CA THR A 376 -33.41 2.34 -5.18
C THR A 376 -32.66 1.63 -4.04
N GLY A 377 -33.41 0.97 -3.16
CA GLY A 377 -32.89 0.03 -2.16
C GLY A 377 -32.78 -1.41 -2.65
N LYS A 378 -33.06 -1.67 -3.92
CA LYS A 378 -33.03 -3.01 -4.49
C LYS A 378 -31.60 -3.55 -4.53
N ALA A 379 -31.39 -4.69 -3.89
CA ALA A 379 -30.19 -5.50 -4.04
C ALA A 379 -30.56 -6.98 -4.05
N LYS A 380 -29.77 -7.79 -4.75
CA LYS A 380 -29.93 -9.25 -4.80
C LYS A 380 -28.56 -9.91 -4.65
N ALA A 381 -28.51 -11.03 -3.94
CA ALA A 381 -27.30 -11.84 -3.89
C ALA A 381 -26.86 -12.23 -5.31
N ARG A 382 -25.57 -12.05 -5.61
CA ARG A 382 -25.03 -12.31 -6.95
C ARG A 382 -25.07 -13.79 -7.30
N HIS A 383 -24.86 -14.64 -6.30
CA HIS A 383 -25.02 -16.09 -6.38
C HIS A 383 -25.59 -16.64 -5.06
N THR A 384 -26.30 -17.77 -5.13
CA THR A 384 -26.80 -18.47 -3.95
C THR A 384 -25.65 -18.84 -3.02
N GLY A 385 -25.75 -18.45 -1.74
CA GLY A 385 -24.74 -18.74 -0.72
C GLY A 385 -23.56 -17.77 -0.68
N MET A 386 -23.49 -16.78 -1.58
CA MET A 386 -22.51 -15.70 -1.51
C MET A 386 -23.02 -14.52 -0.69
N SER A 387 -22.09 -13.86 -0.01
CA SER A 387 -22.33 -12.74 0.90
C SER A 387 -22.45 -11.38 0.20
N TYR A 388 -22.18 -11.28 -1.12
CA TYR A 388 -22.18 -10.03 -1.87
C TYR A 388 -23.27 -9.92 -2.93
N TYR A 389 -23.72 -8.68 -3.15
CA TYR A 389 -24.95 -8.39 -3.85
C TYR A 389 -24.69 -7.62 -5.16
N ASP A 390 -25.65 -7.68 -6.08
CA ASP A 390 -25.77 -6.76 -7.19
C ASP A 390 -26.95 -5.82 -6.92
N ALA A 391 -26.78 -4.55 -7.31
CA ALA A 391 -27.82 -3.53 -7.29
C ALA A 391 -27.77 -2.73 -8.61
N PRO A 392 -28.87 -2.10 -9.04
CA PRO A 392 -28.84 -1.15 -10.14
C PRO A 392 -27.95 0.06 -9.85
N SER A 393 -27.44 0.69 -10.90
CA SER A 393 -26.76 1.99 -10.81
C SER A 393 -27.77 3.08 -10.42
N SER A 394 -27.34 4.04 -9.61
CA SER A 394 -28.13 5.24 -9.27
C SER A 394 -27.19 6.37 -8.85
N GLY A 395 -27.53 7.62 -9.15
CA GLY A 395 -26.65 8.74 -8.86
C GLY A 395 -27.08 10.02 -9.56
N VAL A 396 -26.23 11.04 -9.50
CA VAL A 396 -26.52 12.36 -10.08
C VAL A 396 -25.40 12.85 -11.00
N ARG A 397 -25.74 13.70 -11.96
CA ARG A 397 -24.79 14.36 -12.86
C ARG A 397 -24.88 15.87 -12.65
N MET A 398 -23.78 16.48 -12.22
CA MET A 398 -23.65 17.94 -12.16
C MET A 398 -23.22 18.44 -13.53
N ASN A 399 -24.05 19.24 -14.19
CA ASN A 399 -23.73 19.82 -15.49
C ASN A 399 -23.09 21.19 -15.29
N ILE A 400 -21.85 21.37 -15.73
CA ILE A 400 -21.05 22.58 -15.49
C ILE A 400 -20.61 23.17 -16.83
N PRO A 401 -20.96 24.42 -17.15
CA PRO A 401 -20.49 25.06 -18.37
C PRO A 401 -18.96 25.22 -18.40
N VAL A 402 -18.33 24.85 -19.51
CA VAL A 402 -16.88 24.94 -19.72
C VAL A 402 -16.54 25.38 -21.15
N ARG A 403 -15.33 25.91 -21.30
CA ARG A 403 -14.64 26.20 -22.56
C ARG A 403 -13.26 25.54 -22.54
N THR A 404 -12.62 25.41 -23.69
CA THR A 404 -11.25 24.89 -23.77
C THR A 404 -10.33 25.61 -22.78
N GLY A 405 -9.63 24.85 -21.94
CA GLY A 405 -8.74 25.33 -20.89
C GLY A 405 -9.42 25.66 -19.57
N ASP A 406 -10.76 25.58 -19.47
CA ASP A 406 -11.43 25.73 -18.18
C ASP A 406 -11.08 24.59 -17.23
N GLU A 407 -10.78 24.98 -15.99
CA GLU A 407 -10.60 24.08 -14.86
C GLU A 407 -11.85 24.04 -14.00
N ILE A 408 -12.22 22.87 -13.52
CA ILE A 408 -13.22 22.65 -12.48
C ILE A 408 -12.52 22.00 -11.30
N GLN A 409 -12.71 22.56 -10.13
CA GLN A 409 -12.17 22.01 -8.90
C GLN A 409 -13.29 21.45 -8.02
N VAL A 410 -13.03 20.26 -7.46
CA VAL A 410 -14.02 19.52 -6.67
C VAL A 410 -13.39 19.07 -5.36
N LYS A 411 -14.03 19.41 -4.24
CA LYS A 411 -13.70 18.83 -2.93
C LYS A 411 -14.81 17.90 -2.51
N CYS A 412 -14.47 16.66 -2.12
CA CYS A 412 -15.42 15.71 -1.59
C CYS A 412 -14.93 15.17 -0.25
N ALA A 413 -15.79 15.24 0.76
CA ALA A 413 -15.52 14.67 2.08
C ALA A 413 -16.51 13.55 2.36
N VAL A 414 -16.05 12.53 3.10
CA VAL A 414 -16.88 11.44 3.59
C VAL A 414 -16.97 11.47 5.11
N SER A 415 -18.03 10.88 5.64
CA SER A 415 -18.19 10.56 7.06
C SER A 415 -18.95 9.24 7.19
N TYR A 416 -18.61 8.46 8.22
CA TYR A 416 -19.38 7.28 8.58
C TYR A 416 -20.46 7.56 9.63
N THR A 417 -20.65 8.82 10.05
CA THR A 417 -21.55 9.16 11.15
C THR A 417 -22.70 10.08 10.75
N SER A 418 -22.45 11.15 9.99
CA SER A 418 -23.51 12.06 9.53
C SER A 418 -23.09 12.99 8.38
N VAL A 419 -24.07 13.65 7.76
CA VAL A 419 -23.83 14.70 6.75
C VAL A 419 -23.16 15.93 7.37
N GLU A 420 -23.56 16.31 8.58
CA GLU A 420 -22.97 17.44 9.30
C GLU A 420 -21.47 17.21 9.55
N ASN A 421 -21.08 15.98 9.89
CA ASN A 421 -19.67 15.62 10.06
C ASN A 421 -18.92 15.56 8.72
N ALA A 422 -19.55 15.13 7.62
CA ALA A 422 -18.96 15.24 6.29
C ALA A 422 -18.64 16.71 5.92
N TRP A 423 -19.55 17.65 6.19
CA TRP A 423 -19.30 19.08 6.03
C TRP A 423 -18.22 19.61 6.99
N ALA A 424 -18.20 19.16 8.24
CA ALA A 424 -17.17 19.55 9.20
C ALA A 424 -15.77 19.09 8.76
N ASN A 425 -15.66 17.87 8.21
CA ASN A 425 -14.42 17.36 7.61
C ASN A 425 -13.99 18.24 6.43
N LEU A 426 -14.91 18.53 5.49
CA LEU A 426 -14.63 19.37 4.32
C LEU A 426 -14.10 20.76 4.71
N HIS A 427 -14.77 21.43 5.67
CA HIS A 427 -14.42 22.78 6.09
C HIS A 427 -13.21 22.88 7.02
N SER A 428 -12.72 21.78 7.56
CA SER A 428 -11.59 21.79 8.51
C SER A 428 -10.24 21.51 7.84
N GLU A 429 -10.18 20.60 6.86
CA GLU A 429 -8.90 20.10 6.36
C GLU A 429 -8.39 20.87 5.12
N ILE A 430 -9.23 21.09 4.09
CA ILE A 430 -8.84 21.82 2.86
C ILE A 430 -9.75 23.03 2.64
N GLN A 431 -9.40 24.14 3.29
CA GLN A 431 -10.19 25.38 3.30
C GLN A 431 -10.02 26.27 2.05
N HIS A 432 -8.99 26.02 1.25
CA HIS A 432 -8.66 26.81 0.06
C HIS A 432 -8.98 26.08 -1.25
N TRP A 433 -8.80 26.77 -2.38
CA TRP A 433 -8.87 26.24 -3.76
C TRP A 433 -7.49 26.23 -4.46
N ASP A 434 -6.40 26.36 -3.69
CA ASP A 434 -5.04 26.15 -4.20
C ASP A 434 -4.71 24.65 -4.25
N PHE A 435 -4.96 24.03 -5.40
CA PHE A 435 -4.71 22.61 -5.64
C PHE A 435 -3.22 22.25 -5.50
N GLU A 436 -2.32 23.11 -5.99
CA GLU A 436 -0.88 22.91 -5.90
C GLU A 436 -0.39 22.92 -4.45
N LYS A 437 -0.98 23.80 -3.61
CA LYS A 437 -0.69 23.79 -2.18
C LYS A 437 -1.13 22.49 -1.53
N ALA A 438 -2.33 21.97 -1.85
CA ALA A 438 -2.78 20.69 -1.31
C ALA A 438 -1.85 19.53 -1.72
N CYS A 439 -1.37 19.52 -2.97
CA CYS A 439 -0.38 18.55 -3.45
C CYS A 439 0.95 18.66 -2.67
N ARG A 440 1.44 19.88 -2.44
CA ARG A 440 2.67 20.11 -1.64
C ARG A 440 2.49 19.67 -0.19
N ASP A 441 1.35 19.96 0.42
CA ASP A 441 1.05 19.57 1.80
C ASP A 441 1.00 18.04 1.94
N ALA A 442 0.31 17.35 1.02
CA ALA A 442 0.26 15.88 1.00
C ALA A 442 1.64 15.26 0.79
N ARG A 443 2.43 15.81 -0.14
CA ARG A 443 3.81 15.37 -0.40
C ARG A 443 4.71 15.57 0.82
N GLN A 444 4.57 16.70 1.53
CA GLN A 444 5.33 16.95 2.75
C GLN A 444 5.01 15.92 3.83
N VAL A 445 3.73 15.61 4.05
CA VAL A 445 3.32 14.56 5.00
C VAL A 445 3.94 13.21 4.63
N TRP A 446 3.88 12.80 3.37
CA TRP A 446 4.51 11.55 2.95
C TRP A 446 6.03 11.56 3.12
N ASN A 447 6.72 12.65 2.78
CA ASN A 447 8.16 12.79 3.01
C ASN A 447 8.52 12.71 4.49
N ASP A 448 7.72 13.31 5.38
CA ASP A 448 7.95 13.27 6.82
C ASP A 448 7.81 11.85 7.39
N TYR A 449 6.85 11.07 6.87
CA TYR A 449 6.65 9.69 7.29
C TYR A 449 7.70 8.74 6.70
N LEU A 450 7.94 8.78 5.38
CA LEU A 450 8.91 7.93 4.69
C LEU A 450 10.34 8.24 5.14
N GLY A 451 10.65 9.52 5.34
CA GLY A 451 11.95 10.01 5.79
C GLY A 451 12.29 9.72 7.24
N ARG A 452 11.47 8.94 7.96
CA ARG A 452 11.85 8.39 9.27
C ARG A 452 12.86 7.25 9.16
N ILE A 453 12.94 6.61 8.00
CA ILE A 453 14.00 5.67 7.67
C ILE A 453 14.69 6.16 6.39
N GLU A 454 15.89 6.70 6.55
CA GLU A 454 16.72 7.17 5.43
C GLU A 454 17.75 6.10 5.09
N VAL A 455 17.92 5.82 3.80
CA VAL A 455 18.88 4.81 3.33
C VAL A 455 19.89 5.40 2.34
N GLU A 456 21.14 4.99 2.47
CA GLU A 456 22.24 5.30 1.55
C GLU A 456 22.88 3.99 1.06
N GLY A 457 23.39 3.97 -0.17
CA GLY A 457 23.91 2.75 -0.80
C GLY A 457 22.82 1.86 -1.40
N GLY A 458 23.20 0.64 -1.78
CA GLY A 458 22.35 -0.25 -2.57
C GLY A 458 22.12 0.25 -4.00
N THR A 459 21.37 -0.53 -4.79
CA THR A 459 20.93 -0.16 -6.14
C THR A 459 19.72 0.77 -6.10
N GLU A 460 19.46 1.50 -7.19
CA GLU A 460 18.25 2.33 -7.32
C GLU A 460 16.97 1.51 -7.15
N ASP A 461 16.86 0.35 -7.80
CA ASP A 461 15.73 -0.57 -7.67
C ASP A 461 15.49 -0.99 -6.21
N GLN A 462 16.56 -1.22 -5.44
CA GLN A 462 16.42 -1.55 -4.01
C GLN A 462 15.89 -0.38 -3.19
N GLN A 463 16.29 0.85 -3.49
CA GLN A 463 15.74 2.03 -2.82
C GLN A 463 14.29 2.27 -3.23
N VAL A 464 13.97 2.16 -4.53
CA VAL A 464 12.58 2.29 -5.02
C VAL A 464 11.68 1.25 -4.37
N LYS A 465 12.14 0.00 -4.32
CA LYS A 465 11.42 -1.09 -3.66
C LYS A 465 11.22 -0.80 -2.17
N PHE A 466 12.25 -0.37 -1.46
CA PHE A 466 12.18 -0.07 -0.04
C PHE A 466 11.19 1.06 0.27
N TYR A 467 11.23 2.18 -0.46
CA TYR A 467 10.27 3.26 -0.21
C TYR A 467 8.84 2.90 -0.63
N THR A 468 8.68 2.06 -1.64
CA THR A 468 7.37 1.50 -2.00
C THR A 468 6.85 0.54 -0.91
N ASP A 469 7.70 -0.27 -0.30
CA ASP A 469 7.36 -1.09 0.87
C ASP A 469 6.87 -0.22 2.02
N LEU A 470 7.59 0.87 2.33
CA LEU A 470 7.20 1.79 3.39
C LEU A 470 5.88 2.51 3.09
N TRP A 471 5.62 2.83 1.82
CA TRP A 471 4.33 3.38 1.41
C TRP A 471 3.19 2.40 1.73
N HIS A 472 3.27 1.12 1.35
CA HIS A 472 2.24 0.13 1.69
C HIS A 472 2.08 -0.13 3.19
N VAL A 473 3.18 -0.09 3.96
CA VAL A 473 3.19 -0.16 5.44
C VAL A 473 2.37 0.96 6.09
N LEU A 474 2.22 2.08 5.41
CA LEU A 474 1.57 3.30 5.90
C LEU A 474 0.25 3.65 5.19
N LEU A 475 -0.08 2.96 4.09
CA LEU A 475 -1.20 3.32 3.22
C LEU A 475 -2.55 2.81 3.71
N GLY A 476 -2.62 1.52 4.08
CA GLY A 476 -3.87 0.84 4.46
C GLY A 476 -4.33 1.12 5.89
N ARG A 477 -5.28 0.33 6.41
CA ARG A 477 -5.90 0.52 7.75
C ARG A 477 -6.48 1.92 7.92
N HIS A 478 -7.54 2.23 7.18
CA HIS A 478 -8.05 3.60 7.07
C HIS A 478 -8.80 4.04 8.34
N LYS A 479 -8.64 5.32 8.70
CA LYS A 479 -9.41 5.97 9.77
C LYS A 479 -10.90 5.91 9.48
N ILE A 480 -11.71 5.80 10.54
CA ILE A 480 -13.18 5.84 10.46
C ILE A 480 -13.82 6.91 11.38
N ASP A 481 -13.01 7.70 12.07
CA ASP A 481 -13.46 8.84 12.89
C ASP A 481 -13.37 10.17 12.15
N ASP A 482 -14.36 11.02 12.35
CA ASP A 482 -14.46 12.39 11.85
C ASP A 482 -13.52 13.35 12.61
N VAL A 483 -13.30 14.55 12.07
CA VAL A 483 -12.37 15.54 12.65
C VAL A 483 -12.73 15.93 14.09
N ASN A 484 -14.02 15.87 14.44
CA ASN A 484 -14.51 16.19 15.77
C ASN A 484 -14.33 15.02 16.77
N GLY A 485 -13.89 13.85 16.30
CA GLY A 485 -13.71 12.61 17.03
C GLY A 485 -14.92 11.67 17.01
N ASP A 486 -16.00 12.00 16.31
CA ASP A 486 -17.15 11.10 16.17
C ASP A 486 -16.79 9.91 15.28
N TYR A 487 -17.29 8.72 15.62
CA TYR A 487 -17.05 7.50 14.86
C TYR A 487 -18.23 6.54 14.93
N PRO A 488 -18.39 5.64 13.95
CA PRO A 488 -19.48 4.68 13.92
C PRO A 488 -19.21 3.51 14.89
N ASP A 489 -20.24 3.06 15.61
CA ASP A 489 -20.24 1.82 16.38
C ASP A 489 -21.29 0.85 15.84
N TYR A 490 -20.79 -0.19 15.18
CA TYR A 490 -21.53 -1.33 14.63
C TYR A 490 -21.27 -2.62 15.42
N THR A 491 -20.74 -2.53 16.64
CA THR A 491 -20.40 -3.72 17.44
C THR A 491 -21.61 -4.39 18.11
N ASP A 492 -22.75 -3.70 18.17
CA ASP A 492 -23.98 -4.16 18.81
C ASP A 492 -24.90 -4.88 17.80
N GLY A 493 -24.79 -6.21 17.69
CA GLY A 493 -25.58 -7.03 16.76
C GLY A 493 -25.49 -8.52 17.04
N GLU A 494 -26.04 -9.35 16.14
CA GLU A 494 -25.98 -10.81 16.20
C GLU A 494 -24.86 -11.34 15.29
N ARG A 495 -23.93 -12.13 15.83
CA ARG A 495 -22.92 -12.81 15.02
C ARG A 495 -23.53 -13.95 14.22
N ARG A 496 -23.31 -13.95 12.90
CA ARG A 496 -23.57 -15.10 12.00
C ARG A 496 -22.33 -15.38 11.17
N GLY A 497 -21.55 -16.38 11.59
CA GLY A 497 -20.26 -16.69 10.93
C GLY A 497 -19.28 -15.53 11.06
N SER A 498 -18.88 -14.96 9.91
CA SER A 498 -18.05 -13.76 9.82
C SER A 498 -18.84 -12.44 9.73
N GLN A 499 -20.18 -12.50 9.69
CA GLN A 499 -21.05 -11.35 9.63
C GLN A 499 -21.59 -10.94 11.00
N THR A 500 -21.94 -9.67 11.13
CA THR A 500 -22.76 -9.16 12.22
C THR A 500 -24.05 -8.60 11.61
N VAL A 501 -25.19 -9.18 11.99
CA VAL A 501 -26.51 -8.84 11.46
C VAL A 501 -27.39 -8.21 12.54
N HIS A 502 -28.51 -7.59 12.14
CA HIS A 502 -29.46 -6.96 13.08
C HIS A 502 -28.78 -5.91 13.98
N ILE A 503 -27.89 -5.12 13.36
CA ILE A 503 -27.09 -4.08 14.00
C ILE A 503 -27.99 -3.04 14.68
N ARG A 504 -27.60 -2.63 15.89
CA ARG A 504 -28.07 -1.44 16.59
C ARG A 504 -26.98 -0.35 16.56
N TYR A 505 -26.99 0.43 15.49
CA TYR A 505 -25.99 1.46 15.23
C TYR A 505 -25.98 2.55 16.32
N LYS A 506 -24.78 3.02 16.66
CA LYS A 506 -24.56 4.19 17.53
C LYS A 506 -23.45 5.06 16.94
N THR A 507 -23.60 6.38 17.04
CA THR A 507 -22.46 7.30 16.92
C THR A 507 -21.81 7.43 18.30
N ARG A 508 -20.48 7.37 18.35
CA ARG A 508 -19.68 7.61 19.56
C ARG A 508 -18.66 8.70 19.31
N THR A 509 -18.04 9.21 20.36
CA THR A 509 -17.00 10.25 20.26
C THR A 509 -15.76 9.81 21.02
N LEU A 510 -14.60 9.93 20.38
CA LEU A 510 -13.29 9.61 20.95
C LEU A 510 -12.94 10.50 22.15
N PRO A 511 -12.17 9.97 23.11
CA PRO A 511 -11.68 10.79 24.21
C PRO A 511 -10.69 11.84 23.70
N LYS A 512 -10.79 13.06 24.24
CA LYS A 512 -9.92 14.19 23.90
C LYS A 512 -8.86 14.45 24.96
N ASP A 513 -7.71 14.97 24.54
CA ASP A 513 -6.69 15.52 25.43
C ASP A 513 -7.14 16.89 26.03
N PRO A 514 -6.40 17.46 26.99
CA PRO A 514 -6.72 18.78 27.54
C PRO A 514 -6.71 19.93 26.52
N GLN A 515 -6.08 19.73 25.36
CA GLN A 515 -6.00 20.69 24.25
C GLN A 515 -7.19 20.55 23.28
N GLY A 516 -8.03 19.52 23.45
CA GLY A 516 -9.21 19.28 22.62
C GLY A 516 -8.94 18.37 21.41
N ASN A 517 -7.74 17.82 21.25
CA ASN A 517 -7.43 16.88 20.17
C ASN A 517 -7.88 15.47 20.56
N VAL A 518 -8.27 14.65 19.59
CA VAL A 518 -8.52 13.23 19.83
C VAL A 518 -7.23 12.55 20.30
N LYS A 519 -7.32 11.69 21.32
CA LYS A 519 -6.15 10.99 21.88
C LYS A 519 -5.59 9.91 20.97
N PHE A 520 -6.48 9.29 20.19
CA PHE A 520 -6.20 8.23 19.24
C PHE A 520 -7.32 8.18 18.20
N HIS A 521 -7.11 7.47 17.11
CA HIS A 521 -8.09 7.30 16.03
C HIS A 521 -8.72 5.90 16.02
N MET A 522 -9.89 5.78 15.38
CA MET A 522 -10.54 4.50 15.10
C MET A 522 -10.22 4.06 13.68
N TYR A 523 -9.99 2.76 13.46
CA TYR A 523 -9.53 2.23 12.17
C TYR A 523 -10.31 1.01 11.68
N ASN A 524 -10.42 0.88 10.37
CA ASN A 524 -10.95 -0.28 9.65
C ASN A 524 -9.81 -1.12 9.03
N SER A 525 -9.81 -2.45 9.21
CA SER A 525 -8.77 -3.34 8.65
C SER A 525 -9.03 -4.84 8.88
N ASP A 526 -8.48 -5.71 8.02
CA ASP A 526 -8.32 -7.15 8.27
C ASP A 526 -6.94 -7.59 8.76
N ALA A 527 -5.93 -6.74 8.60
CA ALA A 527 -4.55 -7.19 8.56
C ALA A 527 -3.83 -7.00 9.90
N PHE A 528 -4.28 -7.76 10.91
CA PHE A 528 -3.56 -7.96 12.18
C PHE A 528 -3.05 -9.39 12.35
N TRP A 529 -3.62 -10.35 11.62
CA TRP A 529 -3.25 -11.76 11.68
C TRP A 529 -1.76 -11.93 11.33
N LEU A 530 -1.02 -12.52 12.28
CA LEU A 530 0.41 -12.81 12.18
C LEU A 530 1.36 -11.60 11.99
N THR A 531 0.93 -10.40 12.41
CA THR A 531 1.74 -9.18 12.34
C THR A 531 2.98 -9.12 13.22
N GLN A 532 3.17 -10.11 14.12
CA GLN A 532 4.34 -10.17 15.01
C GLN A 532 5.68 -10.19 14.27
N TRP A 533 5.72 -10.61 13.01
CA TRP A 533 6.94 -10.70 12.21
C TRP A 533 7.12 -9.55 11.22
N ASN A 534 6.24 -8.55 11.24
CA ASN A 534 6.29 -7.43 10.30
C ASN A 534 5.99 -6.09 11.00
N LEU A 535 4.77 -5.59 10.90
CA LEU A 535 4.32 -4.27 11.33
C LEU A 535 4.58 -4.01 12.82
N ASN A 536 4.41 -5.01 13.69
CA ASN A 536 4.67 -4.86 15.14
C ASN A 536 6.12 -4.49 15.44
N ILE A 537 7.05 -4.96 14.60
CA ILE A 537 8.48 -4.66 14.70
C ILE A 537 8.73 -3.29 14.05
N LEU A 538 8.32 -3.14 12.79
CA LEU A 538 8.67 -2.00 11.96
C LEU A 538 8.02 -0.69 12.44
N TRP A 539 6.73 -0.68 12.79
CA TRP A 539 6.10 0.50 13.41
C TRP A 539 6.78 0.82 14.74
N GLY A 540 7.19 -0.18 15.50
CA GLY A 540 8.01 0.03 16.69
C GLY A 540 9.30 0.80 16.42
N LEU A 541 9.97 0.54 15.30
CA LEU A 541 11.24 1.18 14.97
C LEU A 541 11.05 2.66 14.58
N ALA A 542 10.11 2.93 13.66
CA ALA A 542 10.00 4.26 13.02
C ALA A 542 8.70 5.02 13.32
N TRP A 543 7.60 4.34 13.63
CA TRP A 543 6.28 4.94 13.84
C TRP A 543 5.60 4.45 15.14
N PRO A 544 6.24 4.62 16.32
CA PRO A 544 5.71 4.09 17.58
C PRO A 544 4.32 4.64 17.90
N GLU A 545 4.01 5.87 17.48
CA GLU A 545 2.70 6.47 17.67
C GLU A 545 1.58 5.74 16.91
N VAL A 546 1.88 5.11 15.77
CA VAL A 546 0.94 4.30 15.00
C VAL A 546 0.62 3.02 15.76
N GLN A 547 1.64 2.35 16.30
CA GLN A 547 1.44 1.14 17.10
C GLN A 547 0.64 1.43 18.39
N ASP A 548 0.91 2.55 19.07
CA ASP A 548 0.12 2.98 20.24
C ASP A 548 -1.33 3.33 19.85
N ASP A 549 -1.53 3.96 18.68
CA ASP A 549 -2.86 4.29 18.17
C ASP A 549 -3.71 3.05 17.93
N PHE A 550 -3.17 2.06 17.20
CA PHE A 550 -3.86 0.81 16.95
C PHE A 550 -4.14 0.05 18.25
N ALA A 551 -3.20 0.06 19.21
CA ALA A 551 -3.44 -0.56 20.50
C ALA A 551 -4.64 0.08 21.22
N ALA A 552 -4.73 1.41 21.23
CA ALA A 552 -5.87 2.12 21.82
C ALA A 552 -7.18 1.87 21.06
N CYS A 553 -7.16 1.96 19.72
CA CYS A 553 -8.30 1.66 18.83
C CYS A 553 -8.89 0.27 19.11
N LEU A 554 -8.06 -0.75 19.12
CA LEU A 554 -8.47 -2.14 19.30
C LEU A 554 -9.08 -2.38 20.70
N ILE A 555 -8.60 -1.67 21.73
CA ILE A 555 -9.21 -1.69 23.06
C ILE A 555 -10.53 -0.90 23.07
N GLU A 556 -10.66 0.18 22.31
CA GLU A 556 -11.91 0.94 22.21
C GLU A 556 -13.02 0.11 21.56
N TYR A 557 -12.72 -0.67 20.52
CA TYR A 557 -13.64 -1.69 20.00
C TYR A 557 -14.14 -2.65 21.10
N ALA A 558 -13.23 -3.10 21.97
CA ALA A 558 -13.59 -3.99 23.07
C ALA A 558 -14.48 -3.32 24.13
N LYS A 559 -14.30 -2.02 24.39
CA LYS A 559 -15.22 -1.27 25.25
C LYS A 559 -16.61 -1.13 24.62
N ASN A 560 -16.69 -1.01 23.29
CA ASN A 560 -17.95 -0.85 22.58
C ASN A 560 -18.78 -2.14 22.57
N GLY A 561 -18.18 -3.25 22.12
CA GLY A 561 -18.93 -4.51 21.93
C GLY A 561 -18.37 -5.72 22.67
N GLY A 562 -17.41 -5.53 23.56
CA GLY A 562 -16.94 -6.55 24.49
C GLY A 562 -15.85 -7.49 23.97
N LEU A 563 -15.31 -7.29 22.77
CA LEU A 563 -14.24 -8.11 22.20
C LEU A 563 -13.19 -7.24 21.50
N ILE A 564 -11.91 -7.61 21.60
CA ILE A 564 -10.91 -7.04 20.69
C ILE A 564 -11.08 -7.73 19.33
N PRO A 565 -11.29 -7.00 18.22
CA PRO A 565 -11.55 -7.57 16.90
C PRO A 565 -10.36 -8.40 16.38
N ARG A 566 -10.63 -9.39 15.51
CA ARG A 566 -9.60 -10.01 14.66
C ARG A 566 -9.26 -9.10 13.47
N GLY A 567 -10.32 -8.62 12.81
CA GLY A 567 -10.26 -7.56 11.82
C GLY A 567 -11.43 -6.59 12.06
N PRO A 568 -11.22 -5.36 12.55
CA PRO A 568 -12.29 -4.38 12.67
C PRO A 568 -12.88 -4.06 11.29
N ASN A 569 -14.22 -4.01 11.19
CA ASN A 569 -14.88 -3.60 9.96
C ASN A 569 -15.95 -2.52 10.21
N ALA A 570 -15.73 -1.32 9.68
CA ALA A 570 -16.67 -0.19 9.68
C ALA A 570 -17.23 0.10 11.08
N GLY A 571 -16.40 0.17 12.11
CA GLY A 571 -16.87 0.35 13.50
C GLY A 571 -17.52 -0.90 14.12
N GLY A 572 -17.49 -2.05 13.44
CA GLY A 572 -17.95 -3.36 13.92
C GLY A 572 -16.88 -4.45 13.81
N TYR A 573 -17.32 -5.70 13.80
CA TYR A 573 -16.44 -6.88 13.76
C TYR A 573 -16.50 -7.58 12.42
N SER A 574 -15.32 -7.85 11.83
CA SER A 574 -15.12 -9.05 11.02
C SER A 574 -14.42 -10.10 11.91
N TYR A 575 -14.91 -11.33 11.88
CA TYR A 575 -14.39 -12.42 12.73
C TYR A 575 -13.23 -13.18 12.08
N ILE A 576 -12.56 -12.53 11.13
CA ILE A 576 -11.51 -13.07 10.25
C ILE A 576 -10.19 -12.40 10.65
N MET A 577 -9.04 -13.09 10.69
CA MET A 577 -8.81 -14.54 10.47
C MET A 577 -9.04 -15.36 11.75
N THR A 578 -8.00 -15.92 12.38
CA THR A 578 -8.09 -16.81 13.56
C THR A 578 -7.35 -16.25 14.79
N GLY A 579 -7.53 -16.91 15.94
CA GLY A 579 -6.84 -16.55 17.18
C GLY A 579 -7.20 -15.18 17.76
N CYS A 580 -6.23 -14.60 18.46
CA CYS A 580 -6.22 -13.27 19.07
C CYS A 580 -5.07 -12.42 18.49
N PRO A 581 -5.19 -11.95 17.23
CA PRO A 581 -4.08 -11.34 16.49
C PRO A 581 -3.62 -9.98 17.04
N ALA A 582 -4.49 -9.28 17.79
CA ALA A 582 -4.14 -8.03 18.46
C ALA A 582 -3.20 -8.21 19.67
N THR A 583 -3.18 -9.40 20.29
CA THR A 583 -2.44 -9.64 21.53
C THR A 583 -0.93 -9.40 21.37
N PRO A 584 -0.25 -9.94 20.33
CA PRO A 584 1.15 -9.63 20.08
C PRO A 584 1.43 -8.14 19.84
N LEU A 585 0.55 -7.44 19.10
CA LEU A 585 0.73 -6.01 18.82
C LEU A 585 0.74 -5.18 20.10
N ILE A 586 -0.27 -5.39 20.96
CA ILE A 586 -0.44 -4.65 22.21
C ILE A 586 0.65 -5.04 23.22
N THR A 587 1.00 -6.33 23.29
CA THR A 587 2.10 -6.81 24.12
C THR A 587 3.42 -6.16 23.70
N SER A 588 3.75 -6.18 22.40
CA SER A 588 4.94 -5.54 21.84
C SER A 588 5.01 -4.05 22.23
N ALA A 589 3.91 -3.31 22.09
CA ALA A 589 3.84 -1.91 22.49
C ALA A 589 4.13 -1.73 23.99
N TYR A 590 3.52 -2.56 24.84
CA TYR A 590 3.75 -2.51 26.29
C TYR A 590 5.21 -2.84 26.66
N GLN A 591 5.79 -3.87 26.04
CA GLN A 591 7.15 -4.29 26.38
C GLN A 591 8.21 -3.25 26.02
N LYS A 592 7.98 -2.53 24.91
CA LYS A 592 8.82 -1.42 24.44
C LYS A 592 8.56 -0.10 25.18
N GLY A 593 7.52 -0.02 26.01
CA GLY A 593 7.14 1.22 26.70
C GLY A 593 6.39 2.23 25.80
N ILE A 594 5.82 1.75 24.69
CA ILE A 594 5.08 2.55 23.70
C ILE A 594 3.60 2.68 24.05
N LEU A 595 3.03 1.77 24.85
CA LEU A 595 1.61 1.77 25.19
C LEU A 595 1.26 2.92 26.15
N THR A 596 0.88 4.08 25.62
CA THR A 596 0.62 5.31 26.40
C THR A 596 -0.81 5.81 26.30
N LYS A 597 -1.51 5.51 25.19
CA LYS A 597 -2.88 5.99 24.92
C LYS A 597 -3.96 5.20 25.68
N VAL A 598 -3.64 4.01 26.17
CA VAL A 598 -4.52 3.19 27.02
C VAL A 598 -3.73 2.58 28.18
N SER A 599 -4.38 2.37 29.32
CA SER A 599 -3.70 1.75 30.46
C SER A 599 -3.42 0.27 30.20
N ALA A 600 -2.24 -0.19 30.65
CA ALA A 600 -1.85 -1.59 30.53
C ALA A 600 -2.84 -2.55 31.23
N GLU A 601 -3.42 -2.12 32.36
CA GLU A 601 -4.46 -2.90 33.08
C GLU A 601 -5.73 -3.08 32.26
N GLU A 602 -6.23 -2.02 31.61
CA GLU A 602 -7.43 -2.12 30.76
C GLU A 602 -7.15 -2.96 29.52
N ALA A 603 -5.99 -2.75 28.88
CA ALA A 603 -5.58 -3.55 27.74
C ALA A 603 -5.49 -5.05 28.09
N TYR A 604 -4.82 -5.37 29.20
CA TYR A 604 -4.66 -6.74 29.66
C TYR A 604 -6.01 -7.41 29.97
N LYS A 605 -6.94 -6.71 30.62
CA LYS A 605 -8.29 -7.21 30.92
C LYS A 605 -9.03 -7.69 29.67
N TRP A 606 -9.00 -6.92 28.58
CA TRP A 606 -9.69 -7.29 27.34
C TRP A 606 -8.95 -8.41 26.59
N MET A 607 -7.62 -8.39 26.56
CA MET A 607 -6.84 -9.51 25.98
C MET A 607 -7.10 -10.81 26.75
N TYR A 608 -7.09 -10.77 28.08
CA TYR A 608 -7.42 -11.92 28.93
C TYR A 608 -8.81 -12.49 28.60
N LYS A 609 -9.83 -11.63 28.44
CA LYS A 609 -11.17 -12.06 28.04
C LYS A 609 -11.16 -12.77 26.67
N ASN A 610 -10.47 -12.19 25.69
CA ASN A 610 -10.37 -12.77 24.34
C ASN A 610 -9.73 -14.17 24.33
N HIS A 611 -8.80 -14.44 25.25
CA HIS A 611 -8.12 -15.74 25.39
C HIS A 611 -8.91 -16.81 26.17
N HIS A 612 -10.10 -16.48 26.71
CA HIS A 612 -10.89 -17.38 27.57
C HIS A 612 -12.31 -17.70 27.07
N ASP A 613 -13.11 -16.68 26.78
CA ASP A 613 -14.49 -16.84 26.29
C ASP A 613 -14.79 -15.65 25.38
N GLY A 614 -14.16 -15.67 24.22
CA GLY A 614 -14.09 -14.53 23.34
C GLY A 614 -13.47 -14.90 22.00
N MET A 615 -12.58 -14.05 21.51
CA MET A 615 -12.13 -14.13 20.13
C MET A 615 -11.23 -15.33 19.82
N LEU A 616 -10.61 -15.98 20.81
CA LEU A 616 -9.82 -17.21 20.59
C LEU A 616 -10.70 -18.38 20.14
N GLY A 617 -11.88 -18.53 20.73
CA GLY A 617 -12.79 -19.65 20.48
C GLY A 617 -13.93 -19.70 21.50
N ASP A 618 -14.87 -20.61 21.29
CA ASP A 618 -15.92 -20.87 22.27
C ASP A 618 -15.37 -21.64 23.49
N ARG A 619 -16.13 -21.60 24.59
CA ARG A 619 -15.76 -22.20 25.87
C ARG A 619 -15.46 -23.70 25.81
N ASN A 620 -16.09 -24.49 24.93
CA ASN A 620 -15.79 -25.92 24.82
C ASN A 620 -14.45 -26.15 24.12
N SER A 621 -14.24 -25.45 23.01
CA SER A 621 -12.98 -25.50 22.25
C SER A 621 -11.79 -25.06 23.12
N ILE A 622 -11.94 -23.98 23.89
CA ILE A 622 -10.88 -23.49 24.79
C ILE A 622 -10.61 -24.48 25.92
N ARG A 623 -11.65 -25.08 26.54
CA ARG A 623 -11.44 -26.13 27.56
C ARG A 623 -10.74 -27.37 27.01
N PHE A 624 -11.04 -27.74 25.76
CA PHE A 624 -10.32 -28.84 25.09
C PHE A 624 -8.84 -28.47 24.91
N TYR A 625 -8.56 -27.27 24.39
CA TYR A 625 -7.21 -26.75 24.20
C TYR A 625 -6.42 -26.70 25.52
N GLU A 626 -6.99 -26.15 26.59
CA GLU A 626 -6.34 -26.08 27.91
C GLU A 626 -6.02 -27.46 28.50
N LYS A 627 -6.86 -28.46 28.21
CA LYS A 627 -6.70 -29.83 28.71
C LYS A 627 -5.67 -30.63 27.91
N HIS A 628 -5.69 -30.53 26.58
CA HIS A 628 -4.92 -31.40 25.69
C HIS A 628 -3.70 -30.71 25.05
N GLY A 629 -3.60 -29.39 25.11
CA GLY A 629 -2.50 -28.60 24.54
C GLY A 629 -2.70 -28.17 23.08
N TYR A 630 -3.77 -28.61 22.41
CA TYR A 630 -4.05 -28.31 21.01
C TYR A 630 -5.55 -28.19 20.72
N PHE A 631 -5.88 -27.50 19.63
CA PHE A 631 -7.23 -27.50 19.04
C PHE A 631 -7.39 -28.72 18.13
N ALA A 632 -8.44 -29.51 18.36
CA ALA A 632 -8.72 -30.69 17.55
C ALA A 632 -8.87 -30.33 16.06
N ASP A 633 -8.27 -31.16 15.22
CA ASP A 633 -8.22 -31.05 13.77
C ASP A 633 -7.59 -29.75 13.23
N ASN A 634 -6.97 -28.92 14.08
CA ASN A 634 -6.44 -27.61 13.68
C ASN A 634 -5.10 -27.28 14.36
N ALA A 635 -4.00 -27.68 13.71
CA ALA A 635 -2.66 -27.30 14.12
C ALA A 635 -2.42 -25.80 13.95
N GLY A 636 -2.89 -25.19 12.85
CA GLY A 636 -2.69 -23.76 12.58
C GLY A 636 -3.14 -22.85 13.73
N ILE A 637 -4.38 -23.01 14.19
CA ILE A 637 -4.91 -22.27 15.35
C ILE A 637 -4.13 -22.60 16.63
N THR A 638 -3.66 -23.85 16.79
CA THR A 638 -2.86 -24.23 17.95
C THR A 638 -1.55 -23.45 18.03
N LEU A 639 -0.83 -23.32 16.91
CA LEU A 639 0.45 -22.61 16.85
C LEU A 639 0.25 -21.10 17.10
N GLU A 640 -0.77 -20.51 16.48
CA GLU A 640 -1.18 -19.12 16.71
C GLU A 640 -1.51 -18.86 18.18
N ALA A 641 -2.39 -19.69 18.76
CA ALA A 641 -2.83 -19.57 20.15
C ALA A 641 -1.65 -19.71 21.11
N ALA A 642 -0.72 -20.65 20.83
CA ALA A 642 0.44 -20.86 21.66
C ALA A 642 1.37 -19.63 21.71
N PHE A 643 1.62 -18.97 20.57
CA PHE A 643 2.43 -17.75 20.54
C PHE A 643 1.71 -16.57 21.19
N GLN A 644 0.40 -16.44 20.96
CA GLN A 644 -0.42 -15.38 21.55
C GLN A 644 -0.52 -15.54 23.07
N ASP A 645 -0.68 -16.77 23.58
CA ASP A 645 -0.64 -17.08 25.00
C ASP A 645 0.73 -16.78 25.59
N TRP A 646 1.82 -17.18 24.93
CA TRP A 646 3.17 -16.81 25.36
C TRP A 646 3.30 -15.29 25.49
N SER A 647 2.89 -14.53 24.47
CA SER A 647 2.94 -13.06 24.47
C SER A 647 2.17 -12.46 25.65
N LEU A 648 0.91 -12.88 25.86
CA LEU A 648 0.11 -12.41 27.00
C LEU A 648 0.72 -12.79 28.34
N GLY A 649 1.33 -13.97 28.44
CA GLY A 649 2.08 -14.44 29.61
C GLY A 649 3.31 -13.58 29.90
N GLN A 650 4.05 -13.13 28.88
CA GLN A 650 5.17 -12.20 29.04
C GLN A 650 4.70 -10.84 29.59
N MET A 651 3.57 -10.33 29.10
CA MET A 651 2.97 -9.11 29.62
C MET A 651 2.53 -9.29 31.09
N ALA A 652 1.80 -10.38 31.39
CA ALA A 652 1.37 -10.71 32.74
C ALA A 652 2.55 -10.77 33.72
N PHE A 653 3.66 -11.37 33.29
CA PHE A 653 4.88 -11.47 34.10
C PHE A 653 5.43 -10.08 34.46
N LYS A 654 5.60 -9.18 33.47
CA LYS A 654 6.11 -7.83 33.69
C LYS A 654 5.16 -6.96 34.52
N MET A 655 3.85 -7.22 34.45
CA MET A 655 2.84 -6.60 35.32
C MET A 655 2.79 -7.18 36.74
N GLY A 656 3.56 -8.22 37.06
CA GLY A 656 3.53 -8.90 38.36
C GLY A 656 2.32 -9.83 38.56
N LYS A 657 1.55 -10.14 37.51
CA LYS A 657 0.40 -11.07 37.53
C LYS A 657 0.87 -12.53 37.44
N MET A 658 1.60 -12.99 38.44
CA MET A 658 2.33 -14.26 38.41
C MET A 658 1.46 -15.52 38.24
N LYS A 659 0.19 -15.51 38.66
CA LYS A 659 -0.72 -16.64 38.44
C LYS A 659 -1.06 -16.78 36.95
N ASP A 660 -1.42 -15.68 36.32
CA ASP A 660 -1.76 -15.64 34.91
C ASP A 660 -0.53 -15.91 34.03
N ALA A 661 0.63 -15.35 34.40
CA ALA A 661 1.88 -15.62 33.70
C ALA A 661 2.19 -17.12 33.63
N ARG A 662 2.02 -17.86 34.74
CA ARG A 662 2.19 -19.32 34.77
C ARG A 662 1.10 -20.06 33.99
N HIS A 663 -0.14 -19.56 34.04
CA HIS A 663 -1.26 -20.15 33.30
C HIS A 663 -1.00 -20.11 31.79
N PHE A 664 -0.66 -18.93 31.27
CA PHE A 664 -0.39 -18.75 29.85
C PHE A 664 0.93 -19.38 29.40
N ASP A 665 1.99 -19.38 30.23
CA ASP A 665 3.22 -20.14 29.94
C ASP A 665 2.94 -21.63 29.73
N LYS A 666 2.10 -22.24 30.59
CA LYS A 666 1.69 -23.64 30.43
C LYS A 666 0.95 -23.87 29.10
N ARG A 667 -0.03 -23.03 28.76
CA ARG A 667 -0.80 -23.15 27.50
C ARG A 667 0.10 -22.97 26.28
N SER A 668 1.04 -22.02 26.34
CA SER A 668 1.98 -21.74 25.25
C SER A 668 2.92 -22.89 24.87
N LYS A 669 3.07 -23.89 25.75
CA LYS A 669 3.87 -25.11 25.51
C LYS A 669 3.04 -26.24 24.91
N GLY A 670 1.73 -26.07 24.77
CA GLY A 670 0.81 -27.10 24.27
C GLY A 670 1.15 -27.60 22.86
N TRP A 671 1.70 -26.76 21.99
CA TRP A 671 2.10 -27.13 20.63
C TRP A 671 3.02 -28.36 20.57
N GLN A 672 3.79 -28.64 21.63
CA GLN A 672 4.69 -29.80 21.71
C GLN A 672 3.95 -31.13 21.51
N THR A 673 2.67 -31.19 21.85
CA THR A 673 1.85 -32.40 21.66
C THR A 673 1.60 -32.71 20.18
N LEU A 674 1.81 -31.75 19.28
CA LEU A 674 1.68 -31.90 17.84
C LEU A 674 2.98 -32.33 17.16
N TYR A 675 4.09 -32.45 17.90
CA TYR A 675 5.36 -32.89 17.35
C TYR A 675 5.31 -34.36 16.92
N HIS A 676 5.54 -34.60 15.64
CA HIS A 676 5.60 -35.93 15.06
C HIS A 676 7.07 -36.40 15.01
N PRO A 677 7.49 -37.39 15.81
CA PRO A 677 8.91 -37.72 16.00
C PRO A 677 9.58 -38.28 14.74
N GLU A 678 8.87 -39.07 13.92
CA GLU A 678 9.45 -39.64 12.69
C GLU A 678 9.63 -38.58 11.59
N GLN A 679 8.63 -37.71 11.42
CA GLN A 679 8.66 -36.63 10.43
C GLN A 679 9.51 -35.44 10.88
N GLY A 680 9.67 -35.20 12.19
CA GLY A 680 10.34 -34.04 12.75
C GLY A 680 9.65 -32.71 12.44
N LEU A 681 8.32 -32.71 12.30
CA LEU A 681 7.49 -31.52 12.06
C LEU A 681 6.25 -31.56 12.96
N LEU A 682 5.51 -30.46 13.02
CA LEU A 682 4.23 -30.40 13.74
C LEU A 682 3.09 -30.87 12.81
N PHE A 683 2.12 -31.62 13.35
CA PHE A 683 0.98 -32.15 12.59
C PHE A 683 -0.34 -31.99 13.33
N PRO A 684 -1.46 -31.80 12.62
CA PRO A 684 -2.79 -31.73 13.23
C PRO A 684 -3.21 -33.08 13.83
N LYS A 685 -3.84 -33.01 15.01
CA LYS A 685 -4.39 -34.17 15.72
C LYS A 685 -5.90 -34.07 15.84
N ARG A 686 -6.57 -35.22 15.75
CA ARG A 686 -7.99 -35.37 16.03
C ARG A 686 -8.27 -35.23 17.53
N ALA A 687 -9.54 -35.12 17.88
CA ALA A 687 -9.99 -35.02 19.27
C ALA A 687 -9.59 -36.23 20.14
N ASP A 688 -9.39 -37.41 19.54
CA ASP A 688 -8.98 -38.63 20.22
C ASP A 688 -7.44 -38.79 20.36
N GLY A 689 -6.66 -37.85 19.83
CA GLY A 689 -5.21 -37.84 19.88
C GLY A 689 -4.50 -38.50 18.68
N SER A 690 -5.25 -39.13 17.77
CA SER A 690 -4.68 -39.65 16.50
C SER A 690 -4.33 -38.52 15.54
N TRP A 691 -3.41 -38.77 14.61
CA TRP A 691 -3.05 -37.79 13.57
C TRP A 691 -4.21 -37.63 12.57
N LEU A 692 -4.50 -36.38 12.18
CA LEU A 692 -5.51 -36.11 11.15
C LEU A 692 -5.05 -36.64 9.78
N HIS A 693 -3.75 -36.44 9.49
CA HIS A 693 -2.98 -37.01 8.40
C HIS A 693 -1.48 -36.92 8.75
N GLU A 694 -0.63 -37.57 7.95
CA GLU A 694 0.83 -37.58 8.14
C GLU A 694 1.60 -37.07 6.90
N ASP A 695 0.90 -36.57 5.88
CA ASP A 695 1.50 -35.89 4.73
C ASP A 695 1.89 -34.45 5.09
N PRO A 696 3.18 -34.05 5.06
CA PRO A 696 3.62 -32.72 5.48
C PRO A 696 3.24 -31.59 4.50
N LEU A 697 2.84 -31.91 3.27
CA LEU A 697 2.39 -30.93 2.27
C LEU A 697 0.86 -30.82 2.21
N ASN A 698 0.14 -31.64 2.98
CA ASN A 698 -1.31 -31.56 3.06
C ASN A 698 -1.73 -30.38 3.95
N GLY A 699 -2.58 -29.51 3.40
CA GLY A 699 -3.10 -28.31 4.09
C GLY A 699 -4.26 -28.56 5.06
N ALA A 700 -4.79 -29.79 5.14
CA ALA A 700 -5.87 -30.11 6.07
C ALA A 700 -5.44 -29.83 7.52
N GLY A 701 -6.27 -29.11 8.28
CA GLY A 701 -5.96 -28.74 9.67
C GLY A 701 -4.90 -27.63 9.84
N TRP A 702 -4.54 -26.95 8.75
CA TRP A 702 -3.74 -25.73 8.77
C TRP A 702 -4.59 -24.52 8.37
N VAL A 703 -4.17 -23.32 8.81
CA VAL A 703 -4.74 -22.05 8.35
C VAL A 703 -3.81 -21.52 7.27
N GLU A 704 -4.21 -21.67 6.01
CA GLU A 704 -3.49 -21.18 4.83
C GLU A 704 -2.00 -21.58 4.72
N ALA A 705 -1.67 -22.75 5.25
CA ALA A 705 -0.31 -23.26 5.30
C ALA A 705 -0.28 -24.79 5.23
N ASN A 706 0.91 -25.37 5.41
CA ASN A 706 1.12 -26.80 5.66
C ASN A 706 2.18 -26.99 6.78
N ALA A 707 2.58 -28.23 7.06
CA ALA A 707 3.53 -28.53 8.12
C ALA A 707 4.91 -27.92 7.89
N TRP A 708 5.39 -27.90 6.64
CA TRP A 708 6.68 -27.32 6.27
C TRP A 708 6.72 -25.82 6.43
N GLN A 709 5.64 -25.12 6.09
CA GLN A 709 5.62 -23.66 6.21
C GLN A 709 5.44 -23.22 7.66
N ALA A 710 4.53 -23.87 8.40
CA ALA A 710 4.07 -23.39 9.70
C ALA A 710 4.82 -23.94 10.90
N THR A 711 5.54 -25.07 10.82
CA THR A 711 6.26 -25.65 11.98
C THR A 711 7.20 -24.63 12.65
N TRP A 712 7.83 -23.78 11.84
CA TRP A 712 8.82 -22.79 12.30
C TRP A 712 8.19 -21.56 12.97
N SER A 713 6.86 -21.40 12.85
CA SER A 713 6.11 -20.30 13.48
C SER A 713 6.00 -20.38 15.01
N VAL A 714 6.45 -21.49 15.63
CA VAL A 714 6.60 -21.60 17.10
C VAL A 714 7.80 -20.78 17.59
N SER A 715 7.84 -19.51 17.21
CA SER A 715 8.93 -18.56 17.40
C SER A 715 9.39 -18.44 18.85
N HIS A 716 8.47 -18.53 19.81
CA HIS A 716 8.79 -18.51 21.25
C HIS A 716 9.41 -19.82 21.76
N GLY A 717 9.30 -20.91 20.99
CA GLY A 717 9.67 -22.27 21.38
C GLY A 717 10.73 -22.94 20.49
N ILE A 718 11.46 -22.20 19.65
CA ILE A 718 12.46 -22.78 18.73
C ILE A 718 13.53 -23.61 19.45
N GLU A 719 14.01 -23.18 20.62
CA GLU A 719 14.99 -23.94 21.40
C GLU A 719 14.45 -25.33 21.79
N GLU A 720 13.18 -25.40 22.17
CA GLU A 720 12.51 -26.66 22.50
C GLU A 720 12.24 -27.50 21.25
N LEU A 721 11.84 -26.87 20.14
CA LEU A 721 11.66 -27.56 18.86
C LEU A 721 12.98 -28.21 18.41
N ALA A 722 14.10 -27.50 18.53
CA ALA A 722 15.44 -28.03 18.25
C ALA A 722 15.73 -29.24 19.14
N ARG A 723 15.43 -29.17 20.45
CA ARG A 723 15.59 -30.32 21.36
C ARG A 723 14.78 -31.53 20.92
N LEU A 724 13.51 -31.34 20.55
CA LEU A 724 12.63 -32.41 20.06
C LEU A 724 13.13 -33.02 18.74
N MET A 725 13.70 -32.21 17.85
CA MET A 725 14.34 -32.66 16.61
C MET A 725 15.67 -33.40 16.83
N GLY A 726 16.22 -33.33 18.04
CA GLY A 726 17.50 -33.96 18.41
C GLY A 726 18.71 -33.05 18.26
N GLY A 727 18.51 -31.73 18.37
CA GLY A 727 19.54 -30.69 18.43
C GLY A 727 19.49 -29.67 17.29
N ASN A 728 20.19 -28.56 17.50
CA ASN A 728 20.28 -27.43 16.56
C ASN A 728 20.70 -27.85 15.15
N GLU A 729 21.71 -28.72 15.01
CA GLU A 729 22.19 -29.19 13.71
C GLU A 729 21.10 -29.90 12.88
N LYS A 730 20.23 -30.68 13.54
CA LYS A 730 19.11 -31.36 12.86
C LYS A 730 18.03 -30.38 12.44
N LEU A 731 17.72 -29.39 13.28
CA LEU A 731 16.80 -28.31 12.91
C LEU A 731 17.35 -27.55 11.68
N CYS A 732 18.60 -27.10 11.73
CA CYS A 732 19.23 -26.35 10.64
C CYS A 732 19.22 -27.15 9.34
N ARG A 733 19.63 -28.43 9.35
CA ARG A 733 19.59 -29.27 8.13
C ARG A 733 18.18 -29.38 7.55
N LYS A 734 17.17 -29.57 8.40
CA LYS A 734 15.78 -29.76 7.96
C LYS A 734 15.18 -28.47 7.40
N LEU A 735 15.43 -27.33 8.05
CA LEU A 735 14.99 -26.02 7.56
C LEU A 735 15.73 -25.62 6.28
N ASN A 736 17.05 -25.87 6.20
CA ASN A 736 17.84 -25.59 5.01
C ASN A 736 17.35 -26.39 3.80
N TYR A 737 17.03 -27.67 3.99
CA TYR A 737 16.38 -28.48 2.96
C TYR A 737 15.07 -27.83 2.48
N ALA A 738 14.22 -27.34 3.38
CA ALA A 738 12.96 -26.68 3.00
C ALA A 738 13.21 -25.43 2.12
N PHE A 739 14.25 -24.65 2.43
CA PHE A 739 14.65 -23.51 1.59
C PHE A 739 15.19 -23.94 0.23
N GLU A 740 16.04 -24.97 0.17
CA GLU A 740 16.55 -25.53 -1.09
C GLU A 740 15.40 -26.01 -1.99
N GLN A 741 14.38 -26.66 -1.42
CA GLN A 741 13.20 -27.09 -2.17
C GLN A 741 12.33 -25.93 -2.68
N ALA A 742 12.35 -24.78 -2.01
CA ALA A 742 11.55 -23.61 -2.35
C ALA A 742 12.28 -22.63 -3.30
N GLN A 743 13.56 -22.86 -3.55
CA GLN A 743 14.43 -21.90 -4.25
C GLN A 743 14.01 -21.64 -5.69
N ASP A 744 13.63 -22.69 -6.43
CA ASP A 744 13.26 -22.57 -7.85
C ASP A 744 11.96 -21.78 -8.05
N GLU A 745 11.09 -21.79 -7.05
CA GLU A 745 9.84 -21.02 -6.99
C GLU A 745 10.04 -19.66 -6.31
N SER A 746 11.29 -19.21 -6.14
CA SER A 746 11.61 -17.92 -5.52
C SER A 746 11.03 -17.74 -4.11
N PHE A 747 10.82 -18.84 -3.38
CA PHE A 747 10.20 -18.88 -2.05
C PHE A 747 8.76 -18.33 -2.04
N VAL A 748 8.07 -18.45 -3.16
CA VAL A 748 6.71 -17.93 -3.36
C VAL A 748 5.80 -19.10 -3.68
N PHE A 749 4.92 -19.43 -2.74
CA PHE A 749 3.83 -20.39 -2.96
C PHE A 749 2.51 -19.85 -2.43
N GLY A 750 1.45 -20.13 -3.16
CA GLY A 750 0.09 -19.84 -2.70
C GLY A 750 -0.32 -20.78 -1.58
N TYR A 751 -0.67 -20.22 -0.43
CA TYR A 751 -1.28 -20.92 0.70
C TYR A 751 -0.52 -22.22 1.07
N SER A 752 -1.21 -23.35 1.12
CA SER A 752 -0.71 -24.65 1.59
C SER A 752 0.28 -25.39 0.66
N ASN A 753 0.77 -24.78 -0.42
CA ASN A 753 1.65 -25.47 -1.37
C ASN A 753 3.14 -25.23 -1.07
N GLY A 754 4.00 -26.21 -1.39
CA GLY A 754 5.45 -26.04 -1.28
C GLY A 754 6.01 -26.06 0.16
N TYR A 755 7.31 -25.81 0.28
CA TYR A 755 8.05 -26.01 1.53
C TYR A 755 8.22 -24.73 2.36
N VAL A 756 8.59 -23.63 1.72
CA VAL A 756 8.73 -22.31 2.34
C VAL A 756 8.03 -21.30 1.43
N SER A 757 7.16 -20.48 2.01
CA SER A 757 6.51 -19.38 1.31
C SER A 757 6.62 -18.08 2.08
N TYR A 758 7.07 -17.05 1.37
CA TYR A 758 7.06 -15.64 1.79
C TYR A 758 5.93 -14.85 1.13
N ALA A 759 5.02 -15.54 0.45
CA ALA A 759 3.83 -14.93 -0.15
C ALA A 759 2.60 -14.94 0.78
N ASN A 760 2.75 -15.45 2.00
CA ASN A 760 1.73 -15.47 3.04
C ASN A 760 2.37 -15.44 4.44
N GLN A 761 1.66 -14.92 5.46
CA GLN A 761 2.25 -14.64 6.78
C GLN A 761 2.86 -15.84 7.53
N PRO A 762 2.29 -17.07 7.49
CA PRO A 762 2.81 -18.20 8.29
C PRO A 762 4.30 -18.52 8.07
N GLY A 763 4.83 -18.25 6.87
CA GLY A 763 6.23 -18.53 6.52
C GLY A 763 7.19 -17.35 6.66
N CYS A 764 6.71 -16.13 6.94
CA CYS A 764 7.51 -14.90 6.91
C CYS A 764 8.68 -14.87 7.92
N SER A 765 8.70 -15.77 8.90
CA SER A 765 9.78 -15.83 9.90
C SER A 765 10.84 -16.89 9.63
N ASN A 766 10.64 -17.79 8.67
CA ASN A 766 11.38 -19.04 8.56
C ASN A 766 12.91 -18.85 8.47
N ALA A 767 13.39 -17.89 7.68
CA ALA A 767 14.82 -17.64 7.51
C ALA A 767 15.50 -17.14 8.80
N HIS A 768 14.75 -16.52 9.72
CA HIS A 768 15.26 -15.99 10.97
C HIS A 768 15.39 -17.07 12.06
N VAL A 769 14.84 -18.27 11.84
CA VAL A 769 14.95 -19.37 12.80
C VAL A 769 16.38 -19.88 12.94
N PHE A 770 17.22 -19.81 11.90
CA PHE A 770 18.61 -20.26 11.98
C PHE A 770 19.43 -19.49 13.04
N ASN A 771 19.13 -18.21 13.27
CA ASN A 771 19.75 -17.43 14.35
C ASN A 771 19.60 -18.12 15.72
N TYR A 772 18.40 -18.54 16.10
CA TYR A 772 18.15 -19.22 17.38
C TYR A 772 18.64 -20.67 17.40
N ALA A 773 18.89 -21.27 16.24
CA ALA A 773 19.54 -22.56 16.12
C ALA A 773 21.06 -22.47 16.04
N GLY A 774 21.66 -21.30 16.29
CA GLY A 774 23.11 -21.12 16.33
C GLY A 774 23.79 -21.13 14.96
N ALA A 775 23.05 -20.85 13.88
CA ALA A 775 23.58 -20.76 12.52
C ALA A 775 23.22 -19.40 11.85
N PRO A 776 23.63 -18.25 12.42
CA PRO A 776 23.26 -16.93 11.91
C PRO A 776 23.71 -16.67 10.46
N GLN A 777 24.78 -17.32 10.01
CA GLN A 777 25.24 -17.27 8.61
C GLN A 777 24.19 -17.83 7.63
N LEU A 778 23.40 -18.82 8.03
CA LEU A 778 22.29 -19.32 7.20
C LEU A 778 21.12 -18.33 7.17
N SER A 779 20.83 -17.66 8.30
CA SER A 779 19.86 -16.55 8.31
C SER A 779 20.29 -15.43 7.37
N GLN A 780 21.55 -15.00 7.45
CA GLN A 780 22.10 -13.94 6.59
C GLN A 780 21.98 -14.31 5.10
N TYR A 781 22.35 -15.54 4.72
CA TYR A 781 22.23 -16.02 3.35
C TYR A 781 20.77 -16.08 2.87
N TRP A 782 19.90 -16.80 3.58
CA TRP A 782 18.52 -17.00 3.15
C TRP A 782 17.68 -15.72 3.18
N VAL A 783 17.92 -14.81 4.13
CA VAL A 783 17.28 -13.50 4.14
C VAL A 783 17.63 -12.70 2.88
N ARG A 784 18.91 -12.66 2.48
CA ARG A 784 19.32 -11.99 1.24
C ARG A 784 18.73 -12.64 0.00
N GLN A 785 18.67 -13.98 -0.04
CA GLN A 785 18.04 -14.72 -1.15
C GLN A 785 16.53 -14.46 -1.25
N VAL A 786 15.81 -14.48 -0.13
CA VAL A 786 14.36 -14.22 -0.09
C VAL A 786 14.07 -12.77 -0.46
N ASN A 787 14.79 -11.80 0.13
CA ASN A 787 14.61 -10.39 -0.18
C ASN A 787 14.80 -10.11 -1.68
N GLU A 788 15.85 -10.66 -2.29
CA GLU A 788 16.10 -10.49 -3.73
C GLU A 788 15.05 -11.20 -4.60
N LYS A 789 14.72 -12.47 -4.31
CA LYS A 789 13.92 -13.31 -5.22
C LYS A 789 12.41 -13.17 -5.03
N ALA A 790 11.93 -13.09 -3.78
CA ALA A 790 10.50 -12.99 -3.49
C ALA A 790 9.99 -11.55 -3.59
N TYR A 791 10.81 -10.58 -3.17
CA TYR A 791 10.41 -9.18 -3.06
C TYR A 791 11.20 -8.23 -3.97
N GLY A 792 12.39 -8.56 -4.46
CA GLY A 792 13.27 -7.58 -5.12
C GLY A 792 12.80 -7.05 -6.49
N ALA A 793 11.67 -7.50 -7.02
CA ALA A 793 11.14 -7.03 -8.29
C ALA A 793 10.42 -5.67 -8.15
N VAL A 794 10.61 -4.78 -9.13
CA VAL A 794 10.01 -3.43 -9.19
C VAL A 794 9.08 -3.26 -10.40
N SER A 795 8.38 -4.32 -10.80
CA SER A 795 7.54 -4.33 -12.00
C SER A 795 6.04 -4.34 -11.67
N PRO A 796 5.15 -3.92 -12.59
CA PRO A 796 3.71 -4.08 -12.39
C PRO A 796 3.23 -5.52 -12.20
N GLY A 797 4.03 -6.51 -12.63
CA GLY A 797 3.72 -7.93 -12.56
C GLY A 797 4.17 -8.65 -11.29
N LYS A 798 5.14 -8.09 -10.56
CA LYS A 798 5.88 -8.76 -9.47
C LYS A 798 6.43 -7.72 -8.49
N GLY A 799 6.27 -7.97 -7.18
CA GLY A 799 6.90 -7.17 -6.11
C GLY A 799 6.70 -7.69 -4.67
N TYR A 800 5.64 -8.44 -4.40
CA TYR A 800 5.29 -8.97 -3.07
C TYR A 800 5.00 -10.47 -3.12
N GLY A 801 5.82 -11.21 -3.87
CA GLY A 801 5.68 -12.65 -3.96
C GLY A 801 4.42 -13.12 -4.69
N GLY A 802 3.88 -12.33 -5.64
CA GLY A 802 2.89 -12.81 -6.59
C GLY A 802 1.51 -13.18 -6.03
N HIS A 803 1.25 -12.91 -4.75
CA HIS A 803 -0.03 -13.14 -4.08
C HIS A 803 -0.56 -11.84 -3.46
N ASP A 804 -0.80 -11.82 -2.14
CA ASP A 804 -1.38 -10.68 -1.44
C ASP A 804 -0.32 -9.86 -0.72
N GLU A 805 -0.43 -8.54 -0.77
CA GLU A 805 0.43 -7.65 0.01
C GLU A 805 -0.11 -7.46 1.45
N ASP A 806 -1.40 -7.78 1.68
CA ASP A 806 -2.10 -7.77 2.97
C ASP A 806 -1.88 -6.50 3.80
N GLN A 807 -2.08 -5.35 3.14
CA GLN A 807 -2.04 -4.01 3.73
C GLN A 807 -0.71 -3.72 4.46
N GLY A 808 0.43 -3.84 3.81
CA GLY A 808 1.74 -3.49 4.36
C GLY A 808 2.48 -4.64 5.02
N GLN A 809 1.90 -5.85 5.12
CA GLN A 809 2.54 -6.95 5.82
C GLN A 809 3.74 -7.51 5.04
N MET A 810 3.57 -7.78 3.75
CA MET A 810 4.67 -8.27 2.92
C MET A 810 5.71 -7.18 2.68
N GLY A 811 5.28 -5.94 2.44
CA GLY A 811 6.18 -4.77 2.40
C GLY A 811 6.96 -4.61 3.71
N GLY A 812 6.32 -4.79 4.86
CA GLY A 812 6.96 -4.72 6.17
C GLY A 812 8.05 -5.78 6.38
N VAL A 813 7.82 -7.02 5.93
CA VAL A 813 8.86 -8.08 5.96
C VAL A 813 10.02 -7.71 5.04
N SER A 814 9.73 -7.27 3.81
CA SER A 814 10.74 -6.85 2.83
C SER A 814 11.60 -5.69 3.36
N ALA A 815 10.99 -4.68 3.97
CA ALA A 815 11.68 -3.54 4.56
C ALA A 815 12.59 -3.97 5.73
N LEU A 816 12.11 -4.81 6.64
CA LEU A 816 12.88 -5.35 7.76
C LEU A 816 14.10 -6.15 7.28
N MET A 817 13.92 -7.01 6.27
CA MET A 817 15.04 -7.73 5.63
C MET A 817 16.04 -6.78 4.99
N SER A 818 15.57 -5.72 4.32
CA SER A 818 16.41 -4.76 3.62
C SER A 818 17.30 -3.96 4.59
N ILE A 819 16.77 -3.57 5.76
CA ILE A 819 17.55 -2.87 6.79
C ILE A 819 18.35 -3.81 7.70
N GLY A 820 18.21 -5.14 7.53
CA GLY A 820 18.96 -6.15 8.29
C GLY A 820 18.52 -6.30 9.74
N LEU A 821 17.25 -5.97 10.07
CA LEU A 821 16.70 -6.11 11.42
C LEU A 821 15.45 -6.99 11.43
N PHE A 822 15.30 -7.81 12.47
CA PHE A 822 14.11 -8.62 12.68
C PHE A 822 13.85 -8.88 14.17
N SER A 823 12.77 -9.58 14.49
CA SER A 823 12.55 -10.15 15.82
C SER A 823 11.61 -11.34 15.68
N LEU A 824 12.15 -12.55 15.78
CA LEU A 824 11.39 -13.79 15.69
C LEU A 824 10.26 -13.85 16.73
N LYS A 825 10.54 -13.35 17.94
CA LYS A 825 9.57 -13.28 19.05
C LYS A 825 8.68 -12.04 19.02
N GLY A 826 8.63 -11.34 17.89
CA GLY A 826 7.80 -10.15 17.64
C GLY A 826 7.89 -9.03 18.67
N THR A 827 9.03 -8.87 19.34
CA THR A 827 9.26 -7.90 20.43
C THR A 827 8.33 -8.07 21.64
N CYS A 828 7.74 -9.26 21.83
CA CYS A 828 6.81 -9.56 22.93
C CYS A 828 7.50 -10.06 24.21
N SER A 829 8.80 -10.37 24.19
CA SER A 829 9.57 -10.74 25.37
C SER A 829 9.61 -9.60 26.40
N VAL A 830 9.77 -9.93 27.69
CA VAL A 830 9.88 -8.95 28.79
C VAL A 830 10.96 -7.89 28.52
N ASP A 831 12.09 -8.35 28.00
CA ASP A 831 13.17 -7.55 27.43
C ASP A 831 13.20 -7.76 25.91
N PRO A 832 12.53 -6.91 25.11
CA PRO A 832 12.52 -7.05 23.66
C PRO A 832 13.91 -6.89 23.05
N VAL A 833 14.16 -7.64 21.99
CA VAL A 833 15.42 -7.61 21.23
C VAL A 833 15.15 -7.42 19.75
N TYR A 834 16.15 -6.90 19.04
CA TYR A 834 16.23 -6.89 17.58
C TYR A 834 17.37 -7.80 17.14
N GLU A 835 17.06 -8.72 16.25
CA GLU A 835 17.99 -9.64 15.61
C GLU A 835 18.60 -8.98 14.39
N ILE A 836 19.87 -9.27 14.15
CA ILE A 836 20.68 -8.71 13.08
C ILE A 836 20.84 -9.75 12.00
N THR A 837 20.54 -9.35 10.77
CA THR A 837 20.81 -10.10 9.53
C THR A 837 21.61 -9.22 8.59
N ALA A 838 21.82 -9.65 7.35
CA ALA A 838 22.59 -8.89 6.37
C ALA A 838 21.70 -7.83 5.68
N PRO A 839 21.88 -6.53 5.95
CA PRO A 839 21.17 -5.46 5.24
C PRO A 839 21.62 -5.35 3.77
N VAL A 840 20.83 -4.67 2.94
CA VAL A 840 21.19 -4.37 1.54
C VAL A 840 21.77 -2.96 1.35
N PHE A 841 21.60 -2.08 2.33
CA PHE A 841 22.06 -0.69 2.30
C PHE A 841 23.40 -0.50 3.02
N ASP A 842 24.12 0.56 2.64
CA ASP A 842 25.40 0.93 3.26
C ASP A 842 25.17 1.69 4.57
N VAL A 843 24.15 2.55 4.59
CA VAL A 843 23.71 3.27 5.78
C VAL A 843 22.19 3.22 5.87
N VAL A 844 21.67 2.93 7.06
CA VAL A 844 20.25 3.10 7.41
C VAL A 844 20.18 4.02 8.62
N ARG A 845 19.43 5.11 8.53
CA ARG A 845 19.21 6.06 9.64
C ARG A 845 17.75 6.03 10.03
N ILE A 846 17.48 5.68 11.28
CA ILE A 846 16.12 5.65 11.84
C ILE A 846 15.97 6.83 12.78
N LYS A 847 15.12 7.80 12.41
CA LYS A 847 14.77 8.93 13.27
C LYS A 847 13.88 8.44 14.41
N LEU A 848 14.28 8.70 15.64
CA LEU A 848 13.58 8.23 16.83
C LEU A 848 12.60 9.29 17.32
N SER A 849 11.36 8.86 17.59
CA SER A 849 10.32 9.76 18.12
C SER A 849 10.67 10.18 19.56
N PRO A 850 10.86 11.48 19.84
CA PRO A 850 11.21 11.96 21.18
C PRO A 850 10.09 11.76 22.21
N THR A 851 8.87 11.50 21.75
CA THR A 851 7.72 11.16 22.62
C THR A 851 7.89 9.80 23.28
N TYR A 852 8.49 8.84 22.58
CA TYR A 852 8.59 7.44 23.02
C TYR A 852 10.03 7.03 23.36
N TYR A 853 11.02 7.70 22.78
CA TYR A 853 12.43 7.32 22.88
C TYR A 853 13.30 8.48 23.36
N SER A 854 14.35 8.13 24.09
CA SER A 854 15.31 9.09 24.65
C SER A 854 16.38 9.52 23.64
N GLY A 855 16.66 8.67 22.65
CA GLY A 855 17.59 8.96 21.56
C GLY A 855 16.95 9.80 20.46
N LYS A 856 17.80 10.38 19.60
CA LYS A 856 17.36 11.14 18.41
C LYS A 856 17.37 10.31 17.14
N GLU A 857 18.36 9.44 17.00
CA GLU A 857 18.60 8.65 15.79
C GLU A 857 19.30 7.33 16.16
N PHE A 858 18.97 6.26 15.44
CA PHE A 858 19.73 5.01 15.43
C PHE A 858 20.24 4.73 14.02
N VAL A 859 21.55 4.50 13.87
CA VAL A 859 22.22 4.32 12.59
C VAL A 859 22.74 2.90 12.45
N ILE A 860 22.43 2.22 11.35
CA ILE A 860 23.08 0.98 10.93
C ILE A 860 24.07 1.37 9.84
N ARG A 861 25.35 1.04 10.03
CA ARG A 861 26.41 1.28 9.06
C ARG A 861 27.07 -0.03 8.68
N THR A 862 27.22 -0.27 7.39
CA THR A 862 27.88 -1.46 6.89
C THR A 862 29.21 -1.11 6.23
N TYR A 863 30.11 -2.09 6.22
CA TYR A 863 31.41 -1.98 5.57
C TYR A 863 31.61 -3.20 4.69
N ASN A 864 32.08 -2.96 3.46
CA ASN A 864 32.22 -3.96 2.41
C ASN A 864 30.91 -4.68 2.05
N ASN A 865 29.75 -4.04 2.22
CA ASN A 865 28.48 -4.62 1.77
C ASN A 865 28.45 -4.70 0.24
N SER A 866 28.02 -5.84 -0.28
CA SER A 866 27.85 -6.04 -1.72
C SER A 866 26.87 -7.17 -1.96
N LYS A 867 26.57 -7.48 -3.23
CA LYS A 867 25.76 -8.65 -3.56
C LYS A 867 26.40 -9.96 -3.10
N SER A 868 27.72 -10.10 -3.19
CA SER A 868 28.47 -11.27 -2.72
C SER A 868 28.75 -11.24 -1.23
N ASN A 869 28.98 -10.05 -0.66
CA ASN A 869 29.42 -9.89 0.71
C ASN A 869 28.19 -9.81 1.64
N CYS A 870 27.67 -10.96 2.04
CA CYS A 870 26.46 -11.06 2.86
C CYS A 870 26.69 -11.64 4.26
N TYR A 871 27.92 -11.98 4.64
CA TYR A 871 28.21 -12.58 5.94
C TYR A 871 28.80 -11.57 6.92
N ILE A 872 28.18 -11.40 8.09
CA ILE A 872 28.67 -10.49 9.13
C ILE A 872 29.85 -11.15 9.85
N ARG A 873 31.01 -10.51 9.78
CA ARG A 873 32.27 -10.96 10.41
C ARG A 873 32.56 -10.28 11.74
N LYS A 874 32.10 -9.05 11.85
CA LYS A 874 32.30 -8.23 13.02
C LYS A 874 31.08 -7.33 13.16
N SER A 875 30.67 -7.14 14.40
CA SER A 875 29.62 -6.21 14.77
C SER A 875 30.05 -5.38 15.98
N SER A 876 29.65 -4.11 16.00
CA SER A 876 29.76 -3.28 17.20
C SER A 876 28.52 -2.42 17.39
N LEU A 877 28.11 -2.27 18.64
CA LEU A 877 27.02 -1.38 19.05
C LEU A 877 27.60 -0.27 19.92
N ASN A 878 27.47 0.98 19.48
CA ASN A 878 27.97 2.17 20.17
C ASN A 878 29.47 2.07 20.52
N GLY A 879 30.26 1.58 19.55
CA GLY A 879 31.72 1.40 19.67
C GLY A 879 32.16 0.19 20.51
N LYS A 880 31.22 -0.60 21.06
CA LYS A 880 31.53 -1.82 21.82
C LYS A 880 31.32 -3.06 20.96
N PRO A 881 32.19 -4.08 21.02
CA PRO A 881 31.94 -5.36 20.36
C PRO A 881 30.57 -5.91 20.70
N LEU A 882 29.85 -6.38 19.69
CA LEU A 882 28.58 -7.07 19.84
C LEU A 882 28.77 -8.52 19.41
N ASP A 883 28.92 -9.41 20.39
CA ASP A 883 29.20 -10.85 20.19
C ASP A 883 27.91 -11.69 20.12
N THR A 884 26.77 -11.05 19.94
CA THR A 884 25.44 -11.64 19.80
C THR A 884 24.85 -11.31 18.44
N PHE A 885 23.95 -12.15 17.92
CA PHE A 885 23.18 -11.83 16.72
C PHE A 885 22.01 -10.86 16.99
N TRP A 886 21.92 -10.27 18.18
CA TRP A 886 20.81 -9.42 18.60
C TRP A 886 21.26 -8.36 19.60
N PHE A 887 20.45 -7.30 19.76
CA PHE A 887 20.61 -6.26 20.78
C PHE A 887 19.25 -5.86 21.37
N TYR A 888 19.24 -5.24 22.55
CA TYR A 888 17.98 -4.90 23.23
C TYR A 888 17.32 -3.64 22.67
N HIS A 889 15.99 -3.60 22.73
CA HIS A 889 15.21 -2.40 22.41
C HIS A 889 15.58 -1.19 23.29
N LYS A 890 15.95 -1.41 24.56
CA LYS A 890 16.40 -0.32 25.45
C LYS A 890 17.68 0.36 24.98
N ASP A 891 18.50 -0.33 24.17
CA ASP A 891 19.72 0.24 23.60
C ASP A 891 19.41 0.94 22.28
N PHE A 892 18.49 0.40 21.47
CA PHE A 892 17.88 1.11 20.34
C PHE A 892 17.25 2.45 20.76
N ALA A 893 16.41 2.45 21.81
CA ALA A 893 15.66 3.62 22.28
C ALA A 893 16.52 4.76 22.84
N LYS A 894 17.82 4.53 23.05
CA LYS A 894 18.82 5.56 23.40
C LYS A 894 19.46 6.19 22.16
N GLY A 895 19.19 5.65 20.98
CA GLY A 895 19.90 5.97 19.75
C GLY A 895 21.31 5.41 19.73
N GLY A 896 22.06 5.78 18.69
CA GLY A 896 23.45 5.41 18.52
C GLY A 896 23.74 4.72 17.19
N THR A 897 24.74 3.84 17.16
CA THR A 897 25.22 3.24 15.91
C THR A 897 25.51 1.75 16.07
N LEU A 898 24.92 0.95 15.18
CA LEU A 898 25.28 -0.44 14.90
C LEU A 898 26.20 -0.47 13.67
N GLU A 899 27.40 -1.00 13.81
CA GLU A 899 28.37 -1.15 12.72
C GLU A 899 28.56 -2.62 12.38
N LEU A 900 28.51 -2.96 11.09
CA LEU A 900 28.59 -4.33 10.56
C LEU A 900 29.67 -4.41 9.48
N TRP A 901 30.62 -5.33 9.61
CA TRP A 901 31.62 -5.60 8.57
C TRP A 901 31.28 -6.91 7.87
N LEU A 902 31.12 -6.87 6.55
CA LEU A 902 30.68 -8.01 5.74
C LEU A 902 31.80 -8.57 4.85
N ASP A 903 31.71 -9.85 4.53
CA ASP A 903 32.50 -10.50 3.47
C ASP A 903 31.70 -11.61 2.75
N ASP A 904 32.33 -12.26 1.76
CA ASP A 904 31.75 -13.29 0.88
C ASP A 904 32.02 -14.74 1.34
N SER A 905 32.88 -14.92 2.34
CA SER A 905 33.26 -16.25 2.78
C SER A 905 32.17 -16.81 3.70
N PHE A 906 31.75 -18.05 3.49
CA PHE A 906 30.92 -18.72 4.49
C PHE A 906 31.77 -18.88 5.76
N PRO A 907 31.34 -18.42 6.94
CA PRO A 907 32.12 -18.63 8.15
C PRO A 907 32.34 -20.12 8.34
N GLU A 908 33.60 -20.59 8.35
CA GLU A 908 33.89 -21.92 8.88
C GLU A 908 33.28 -21.95 10.27
N ALA A 909 32.36 -22.89 10.51
CA ALA A 909 31.72 -23.03 11.80
C ALA A 909 32.82 -23.20 12.83
N ASP A 910 33.07 -22.16 13.63
CA ASP A 910 34.06 -22.25 14.67
C ASP A 910 33.55 -23.31 15.65
N SER A 911 34.18 -24.49 15.59
CA SER A 911 33.83 -25.67 16.39
C SER A 911 33.87 -25.41 17.91
N THR A 912 34.24 -24.20 18.32
CA THR A 912 34.32 -23.73 19.70
C THR A 912 33.07 -22.98 20.18
N SER A 913 32.14 -22.56 19.31
CA SER A 913 30.92 -21.82 19.71
C SER A 913 29.63 -22.67 19.78
N ILE A 914 29.74 -23.99 19.56
CA ILE A 914 28.64 -24.95 19.76
C ILE A 914 28.97 -25.87 20.94
N LYS A 915 29.22 -25.29 22.11
CA LYS A 915 29.27 -25.99 23.39
C LYS A 915 28.35 -25.34 24.42
#